data_AF-E4XU16-F1
#
_entry.id   AF-E4XU16-F1
#
_cell.length_a   1.000
_cell.length_b   1.000
_cell.length_c   1.000
_cell.angle_alpha   90.00
_cell.angle_beta   90.00
_cell.angle_gamma   90.00
#
_symmetry.space_group_name_H-M   'P 1'
#
loop_
_entity.id
_entity.type
_entity.pdbx_description
1 polymer ?
#
loop_
_entity_poly.entity_id
_entity_poly.type
_entity_poly.pdbx_seq_one_letter_code
_entity_poly.pdbx_strand_id
1 'polypeptide(L)'
;DHDFDVDIGLREITWRGKDPLINGRVVNFRTTHFGLDFPLTGYPATDVESWRKIIRRCKEFGLNGIRFHSCCPPEAAFDAADELGFYLQPECGLWAPFYPDGTFTRYLEEETELLLRAYGNHPSFVMFSPSNEPSGRYTQVTPQWAKRWHEKDPRRLYSAGTGWNRPEQVFGGAQVAGLVRFGKGELRNVTGWFESDYRTALEGVEIPVLAHEIGQWCAYPDFSVIDKFTGYLRPSNYRIFRHIAEKNGLLEQNRDLAWASGKFQLACYKEELEANLRTPGLAGHQMLDIRDYLGQGTALIGVLDAFWEPKSYVKAEEFRRFHSETVPLARLKQRVFTNSETLDCEVAIYHFGAKPIQSAKPYWKIVSANGGIVAKGNFETRDILVGKDIPLGFVKSALDGIPAPAACKLVVGLEGTAIENDWNFWVYPQESEQAATDEVLVCDQWSEASAKLADGGKVIFTPKKLDPSTSPPMKTTPVFWNIQMTVRPPKNPVPRFDAMLGLLCDHNHPALASFPTERFCDWQWTSIINGVRSVNLTNAPRELRPMVSAIDDWNRNWRLGVIFECRVGKGRLLVSAIPLDKADPVTRQLRTSLVRYASGDAFQPSAELLPTQAAALFNVANPAQSPSKRQFDPDLDDGSGRK
;
A
#
# COMPACT_ATOMS: atom_id res chain seq x y z
N ASP A 1 -22.69 15.78 50.17
CA ASP A 1 -22.60 14.49 49.50
C ASP A 1 -22.51 14.72 48.00
N HIS A 2 -21.41 14.29 47.40
CA HIS A 2 -21.24 14.31 45.95
C HIS A 2 -21.35 12.86 45.50
N ASP A 3 -22.52 12.49 44.99
CA ASP A 3 -22.73 11.20 44.33
C ASP A 3 -22.22 11.31 42.89
N PHE A 4 -21.52 10.29 42.42
CA PHE A 4 -21.06 10.18 41.05
C PHE A 4 -21.30 8.75 40.53
N ASP A 5 -21.79 8.65 39.31
CA ASP A 5 -22.02 7.39 38.61
C ASP A 5 -20.86 7.14 37.62
N VAL A 6 -20.40 5.89 37.54
CA VAL A 6 -19.33 5.48 36.61
C VAL A 6 -19.70 4.14 35.99
N ASP A 7 -19.75 4.12 34.66
CA ASP A 7 -19.83 2.87 33.91
C ASP A 7 -18.45 2.21 33.84
N ILE A 8 -18.40 0.92 34.18
CA ILE A 8 -17.15 0.14 34.19
C ILE A 8 -17.31 -1.18 33.42
N GLY A 9 -16.23 -1.60 32.76
CA GLY A 9 -16.10 -2.95 32.24
C GLY A 9 -15.23 -3.82 33.14
N LEU A 10 -15.70 -5.02 33.49
CA LEU A 10 -14.92 -6.02 34.21
C LEU A 10 -14.03 -6.78 33.22
N ARG A 11 -12.72 -6.52 33.26
CA ARG A 11 -11.71 -7.13 32.40
C ARG A 11 -10.33 -7.04 33.03
N GLU A 12 -9.46 -7.93 32.62
CA GLU A 12 -8.03 -7.94 32.94
C GLU A 12 -7.22 -7.81 31.66
N ILE A 13 -6.22 -6.93 31.67
CA ILE A 13 -5.27 -6.73 30.56
C ILE A 13 -3.88 -7.07 31.08
N THR A 14 -3.26 -8.10 30.52
CA THR A 14 -1.93 -8.58 30.90
C THR A 14 -1.15 -9.00 29.67
N TRP A 15 0.03 -9.58 29.85
CA TRP A 15 0.80 -10.20 28.78
C TRP A 15 1.58 -11.40 29.32
N ARG A 16 1.99 -12.28 28.42
CA ARG A 16 2.87 -13.42 28.71
C ARG A 16 3.89 -13.54 27.60
N GLY A 17 5.15 -13.19 27.89
CA GLY A 17 6.18 -13.05 26.87
C GLY A 17 5.70 -12.08 25.78
N LYS A 18 5.63 -12.53 24.53
CA LYS A 18 5.21 -11.70 23.40
C LYS A 18 3.69 -11.58 23.21
N ASP A 19 2.91 -12.32 23.99
CA ASP A 19 1.46 -12.44 23.79
C ASP A 19 0.70 -11.48 24.71
N PRO A 20 -0.04 -10.50 24.18
CA PRO A 20 -0.96 -9.71 24.99
C PRO A 20 -2.22 -10.52 25.29
N LEU A 21 -2.75 -10.35 26.49
CA LEU A 21 -3.88 -11.11 27.02
C LEU A 21 -5.01 -10.17 27.43
N ILE A 22 -6.24 -10.54 27.09
CA ILE A 22 -7.45 -9.95 27.66
C ILE A 22 -8.25 -11.08 28.30
N ASN A 23 -8.47 -10.99 29.61
CA ASN A 23 -9.10 -12.06 30.41
C ASN A 23 -8.41 -13.43 30.21
N GLY A 24 -7.08 -13.44 30.23
CA GLY A 24 -6.26 -14.64 30.04
C GLY A 24 -6.20 -15.17 28.59
N ARG A 25 -6.91 -14.55 27.65
CA ARG A 25 -6.95 -14.97 26.25
C ARG A 25 -6.02 -14.13 25.38
N VAL A 26 -5.24 -14.79 24.52
CA VAL A 26 -4.36 -14.12 23.56
C VAL A 26 -5.17 -13.28 22.57
N VAL A 27 -4.74 -12.03 22.39
CA VAL A 27 -5.29 -11.08 21.42
C VAL A 27 -4.20 -10.71 20.41
N ASN A 28 -4.62 -10.37 19.20
CA ASN A 28 -3.75 -9.75 18.22
C ASN A 28 -4.37 -8.43 17.77
N PHE A 29 -3.60 -7.35 17.91
CA PHE A 29 -4.08 -6.00 17.66
C PHE A 29 -3.97 -5.66 16.17
N ARG A 30 -5.12 -5.48 15.52
CA ARG A 30 -5.22 -5.02 14.14
C ARG A 30 -5.73 -3.59 14.21
N THR A 31 -4.82 -2.64 14.37
CA THR A 31 -5.19 -1.25 14.61
C THR A 31 -4.84 -0.36 13.45
N THR A 32 -5.59 0.73 13.33
CA THR A 32 -5.24 1.83 12.46
C THR A 32 -4.81 3.03 13.29
N HIS A 33 -4.17 3.99 12.64
CA HIS A 33 -3.83 5.30 13.18
C HIS A 33 -5.05 6.22 13.04
N PHE A 34 -5.19 7.21 13.93
CA PHE A 34 -6.04 8.36 13.66
C PHE A 34 -5.49 9.61 14.34
N GLY A 35 -5.31 10.69 13.57
CA GLY A 35 -4.85 11.99 14.05
C GLY A 35 -5.96 12.99 14.41
N LEU A 36 -7.21 12.50 14.50
CA LEU A 36 -8.41 13.31 14.76
C LEU A 36 -8.67 14.42 13.73
N ASP A 37 -8.29 14.19 12.47
CA ASP A 37 -8.64 15.07 11.37
C ASP A 37 -10.09 14.85 10.91
N PHE A 38 -10.95 15.82 11.19
CA PHE A 38 -12.36 15.84 10.76
C PHE A 38 -12.57 16.96 9.74
N PRO A 39 -12.64 16.64 8.42
CA PRO A 39 -12.61 17.68 7.40
C PRO A 39 -13.78 18.67 7.44
N LEU A 40 -14.95 18.21 7.88
CA LEU A 40 -16.16 19.02 7.90
C LEU A 40 -16.17 20.04 9.05
N THR A 41 -15.70 19.64 10.22
CA THR A 41 -15.80 20.44 11.46
C THR A 41 -14.50 21.15 11.83
N GLY A 42 -13.35 20.59 11.44
CA GLY A 42 -12.03 21.07 11.87
C GLY A 42 -11.66 20.68 13.30
N TYR A 43 -12.53 19.97 14.01
CA TYR A 43 -12.32 19.48 15.37
C TYR A 43 -12.92 18.07 15.54
N PRO A 44 -12.44 17.28 16.52
CA PRO A 44 -12.91 15.92 16.74
C PRO A 44 -14.41 15.87 17.06
N ALA A 45 -15.14 14.89 16.51
CA ALA A 45 -16.54 14.69 16.92
C ALA A 45 -16.64 14.43 18.42
N THR A 46 -17.60 15.06 19.09
CA THR A 46 -17.84 14.91 20.53
C THR A 46 -19.11 14.14 20.85
N ASP A 47 -19.78 13.57 19.84
CA ASP A 47 -20.95 12.72 19.98
C ASP A 47 -20.61 11.23 19.73
N VAL A 48 -21.25 10.34 20.49
CA VAL A 48 -20.99 8.89 20.46
C VAL A 48 -21.35 8.28 19.10
N GLU A 49 -22.39 8.78 18.40
CA GLU A 49 -22.85 8.17 17.15
C GLU A 49 -21.87 8.35 16.00
N SER A 50 -21.21 9.52 15.91
CA SER A 50 -20.10 9.75 14.98
C SER A 50 -18.99 8.71 15.17
N TRP A 51 -18.62 8.43 16.42
CA TRP A 51 -17.61 7.42 16.75
C TRP A 51 -18.09 5.99 16.50
N ARG A 52 -19.35 5.67 16.75
CA ARG A 52 -19.93 4.36 16.38
C ARG A 52 -19.82 4.11 14.89
N LYS A 53 -20.08 5.10 14.03
CA LYS A 53 -19.92 4.97 12.57
C LYS A 53 -18.48 4.69 12.18
N ILE A 54 -17.53 5.44 12.73
CA ILE A 54 -16.08 5.24 12.50
C ILE A 54 -15.66 3.82 12.91
N ILE A 55 -16.02 3.41 14.14
CA ILE A 55 -15.63 2.10 14.68
C ILE A 55 -16.28 0.97 13.89
N ARG A 56 -17.56 1.08 13.51
CA ARG A 56 -18.23 0.09 12.63
C ARG A 56 -17.48 -0.05 11.30
N ARG A 57 -17.09 1.06 10.66
CA ARG A 57 -16.28 1.05 9.43
C ARG A 57 -14.92 0.37 9.63
N CYS A 58 -14.24 0.62 10.75
CA CYS A 58 -13.01 -0.10 11.08
C CYS A 58 -13.25 -1.62 11.19
N LYS A 59 -14.32 -2.03 11.90
CA LYS A 59 -14.67 -3.46 12.07
C LYS A 59 -15.09 -4.12 10.75
N GLU A 60 -15.76 -3.40 9.86
CA GLU A 60 -16.06 -3.85 8.48
C GLU A 60 -14.76 -4.27 7.77
N PHE A 61 -13.69 -3.48 7.88
CA PHE A 61 -12.35 -3.77 7.31
C PHE A 61 -11.47 -4.69 8.17
N GLY A 62 -12.03 -5.33 9.20
CA GLY A 62 -11.34 -6.35 10.00
C GLY A 62 -10.43 -5.81 11.12
N LEU A 63 -10.42 -4.49 11.34
CA LEU A 63 -9.70 -3.87 12.46
C LEU A 63 -10.42 -4.15 13.78
N ASN A 64 -9.67 -4.14 14.89
CA ASN A 64 -10.20 -4.25 16.24
C ASN A 64 -9.70 -3.14 17.18
N GLY A 65 -8.97 -2.15 16.67
CA GLY A 65 -8.61 -0.98 17.46
C GLY A 65 -8.16 0.24 16.66
N ILE A 66 -8.01 1.36 17.35
CA ILE A 66 -7.42 2.61 16.85
C ILE A 66 -6.32 3.06 17.81
N ARG A 67 -5.16 3.40 17.26
CA ARG A 67 -4.15 4.21 17.92
C ARG A 67 -4.39 5.68 17.57
N PHE A 68 -4.49 6.53 18.58
CA PHE A 68 -4.57 7.96 18.39
C PHE A 68 -3.16 8.56 18.38
N HIS A 69 -2.78 9.14 17.25
CA HIS A 69 -1.43 9.63 17.04
C HIS A 69 -1.24 10.99 17.69
N SER A 70 -0.34 11.06 18.67
CA SER A 70 0.00 12.27 19.40
C SER A 70 -1.23 13.01 19.93
N CYS A 71 -2.29 12.29 20.32
CA CYS A 71 -3.51 12.86 20.88
C CYS A 71 -4.32 11.84 21.69
N CYS A 72 -5.22 12.36 22.52
CA CYS A 72 -6.27 11.60 23.18
C CYS A 72 -7.62 11.99 22.57
N PRO A 73 -8.49 11.03 22.22
CA PRO A 73 -9.80 11.36 21.68
C PRO A 73 -10.76 11.88 22.76
N PRO A 74 -11.89 12.51 22.40
CA PRO A 74 -12.96 12.83 23.34
C PRO A 74 -13.57 11.57 23.99
N GLU A 75 -14.21 11.74 25.15
CA GLU A 75 -14.93 10.68 25.90
C GLU A 75 -15.87 9.85 25.01
N ALA A 76 -16.59 10.51 24.10
CA ALA A 76 -17.50 9.87 23.17
C ALA A 76 -16.85 8.76 22.30
N ALA A 77 -15.54 8.83 22.05
CA ALA A 77 -14.81 7.78 21.36
C ALA A 77 -14.62 6.54 22.23
N PHE A 78 -14.35 6.74 23.53
CA PHE A 78 -14.24 5.67 24.50
C PHE A 78 -15.61 5.01 24.73
N ASP A 79 -16.68 5.78 24.91
CA ASP A 79 -18.05 5.25 25.04
C ASP A 79 -18.42 4.36 23.86
N ALA A 80 -18.23 4.85 22.64
CA ALA A 80 -18.52 4.09 21.43
C ALA A 80 -17.64 2.82 21.32
N ALA A 81 -16.39 2.88 21.75
CA ALA A 81 -15.47 1.75 21.73
C ALA A 81 -15.80 0.70 22.80
N ASP A 82 -16.25 1.13 23.97
CA ASP A 82 -16.72 0.27 25.05
C ASP A 82 -17.96 -0.51 24.62
N GLU A 83 -18.97 0.19 24.11
CA GLU A 83 -20.22 -0.41 23.63
C GLU A 83 -20.01 -1.41 22.50
N LEU A 84 -19.09 -1.08 21.56
CA LEU A 84 -18.85 -1.90 20.38
C LEU A 84 -17.78 -2.98 20.61
N GLY A 85 -17.09 -3.00 21.75
CA GLY A 85 -15.97 -3.90 22.00
C GLY A 85 -14.81 -3.66 21.02
N PHE A 86 -14.17 -2.52 21.15
CA PHE A 86 -13.10 -2.04 20.27
C PHE A 86 -11.95 -1.44 21.09
N TYR A 87 -10.70 -1.66 20.68
CA TYR A 87 -9.53 -1.31 21.48
C TYR A 87 -8.97 0.07 21.13
N LEU A 88 -8.63 0.85 22.14
CA LEU A 88 -8.04 2.17 21.98
C LEU A 88 -6.63 2.23 22.55
N GLN A 89 -5.76 2.92 21.81
CA GLN A 89 -4.45 3.37 22.27
C GLN A 89 -4.34 4.90 22.15
N PRO A 90 -4.75 5.67 23.17
CA PRO A 90 -4.49 7.10 23.28
C PRO A 90 -3.00 7.45 23.46
N GLU A 91 -2.65 8.70 23.18
CA GLU A 91 -1.34 9.31 23.48
C GLU A 91 -1.51 10.68 24.16
N CYS A 92 -0.47 11.16 24.86
CA CYS A 92 -0.53 12.39 25.68
C CYS A 92 -0.41 13.70 24.88
N GLY A 93 -0.87 13.77 23.62
CA GLY A 93 -0.81 15.05 22.90
C GLY A 93 0.58 15.45 22.38
N LEU A 94 1.58 14.56 22.43
CA LEU A 94 2.98 14.92 22.20
C LEU A 94 3.59 14.31 20.94
N TRP A 95 4.29 15.15 20.20
CA TRP A 95 5.36 14.78 19.25
C TRP A 95 6.56 15.71 19.52
N ALA A 96 7.30 15.41 20.59
CA ALA A 96 8.18 16.39 21.23
C ALA A 96 9.58 15.83 21.56
N PRO A 97 10.59 16.72 21.78
CA PRO A 97 11.88 16.32 22.33
C PRO A 97 11.82 16.21 23.85
N PHE A 98 12.20 15.05 24.40
CA PHE A 98 12.21 14.80 25.84
C PHE A 98 13.60 14.97 26.44
N TYR A 99 13.66 15.56 27.63
CA TYR A 99 14.87 15.68 28.44
C TYR A 99 14.50 15.46 29.91
N PRO A 100 15.37 14.87 30.74
CA PRO A 100 15.19 14.86 32.19
C PRO A 100 14.87 16.28 32.69
N ASP A 101 13.83 16.41 33.50
CA ASP A 101 13.32 17.66 34.08
C ASP A 101 12.92 18.76 33.06
N GLY A 102 12.77 18.38 31.78
CA GLY A 102 12.37 19.28 30.71
C GLY A 102 10.86 19.59 30.70
N THR A 103 10.47 20.66 30.01
CA THR A 103 9.07 21.10 29.91
C THR A 103 8.14 20.00 29.41
N PHE A 104 8.49 19.30 28.33
CA PHE A 104 7.66 18.22 27.79
C PHE A 104 7.60 16.99 28.69
N THR A 105 8.61 16.76 29.53
CA THR A 105 8.58 15.69 30.53
C THR A 105 7.60 16.04 31.65
N ARG A 106 7.60 17.29 32.14
CA ARG A 106 6.59 17.73 33.13
C ARG A 106 5.17 17.67 32.57
N TYR A 107 4.98 18.18 31.34
CA TYR A 107 3.70 18.09 30.65
C TYR A 107 3.25 16.64 30.50
N LEU A 108 4.14 15.71 30.13
CA LEU A 108 3.82 14.30 30.05
C LEU A 108 3.31 13.75 31.39
N GLU A 109 3.95 14.06 32.52
CA GLU A 109 3.46 13.59 33.83
C GLU A 109 2.10 14.18 34.20
N GLU A 110 1.92 15.49 34.01
CA GLU A 110 0.68 16.22 34.32
C GLU A 110 -0.48 15.69 33.46
N GLU A 111 -0.29 15.61 32.15
CA GLU A 111 -1.30 15.14 31.19
C GLU A 111 -1.63 13.66 31.42
N THR A 112 -0.64 12.83 31.77
CA THR A 112 -0.88 11.42 32.10
C THR A 112 -1.85 11.27 33.27
N GLU A 113 -1.66 12.04 34.35
CA GLU A 113 -2.57 11.98 35.50
C GLU A 113 -3.99 12.39 35.13
N LEU A 114 -4.14 13.48 34.36
CA LEU A 114 -5.43 13.99 33.93
C LEU A 114 -6.17 12.99 33.04
N LEU A 115 -5.48 12.41 32.04
CA LEU A 115 -6.06 11.42 31.13
C LEU A 115 -6.48 10.14 31.86
N LEU A 116 -5.67 9.65 32.79
CA LEU A 116 -6.03 8.46 33.58
C LEU A 116 -7.21 8.72 34.52
N ARG A 117 -7.30 9.93 35.08
CA ARG A 117 -8.43 10.33 35.93
C ARG A 117 -9.72 10.44 35.11
N ALA A 118 -9.66 11.04 33.93
CA ALA A 118 -10.82 11.23 33.07
C ALA A 118 -11.29 9.92 32.43
N TYR A 119 -10.37 9.16 31.82
CA TYR A 119 -10.74 8.08 30.90
C TYR A 119 -10.25 6.69 31.35
N GLY A 120 -9.50 6.59 32.45
CA GLY A 120 -8.85 5.35 32.87
C GLY A 120 -9.81 4.21 33.24
N ASN A 121 -11.11 4.50 33.42
CA ASN A 121 -12.13 3.51 33.76
C ASN A 121 -12.69 2.78 32.53
N HIS A 122 -12.59 3.37 31.32
CA HIS A 122 -13.11 2.78 30.09
C HIS A 122 -12.43 1.43 29.76
N PRO A 123 -13.18 0.33 29.54
CA PRO A 123 -12.63 -0.96 29.16
C PRO A 123 -11.90 -0.99 27.80
N SER A 124 -12.24 -0.09 26.89
CA SER A 124 -11.57 0.06 25.60
C SER A 124 -10.15 0.62 25.70
N PHE A 125 -9.79 1.31 26.79
CA PHE A 125 -8.46 1.87 26.99
C PHE A 125 -7.44 0.78 27.37
N VAL A 126 -6.87 0.12 26.36
CA VAL A 126 -6.03 -1.08 26.56
C VAL A 126 -4.53 -0.84 26.50
N MET A 127 -4.09 0.21 25.81
CA MET A 127 -2.68 0.55 25.64
C MET A 127 -2.49 2.06 25.80
N PHE A 128 -1.39 2.48 26.41
CA PHE A 128 -1.05 3.90 26.56
C PHE A 128 0.39 4.18 26.12
N SER A 129 0.60 5.23 25.33
CA SER A 129 1.91 5.64 24.84
C SER A 129 2.17 7.11 25.16
N PRO A 130 3.42 7.50 25.51
CA PRO A 130 3.73 8.86 25.91
C PRO A 130 3.81 9.83 24.72
N SER A 131 4.20 9.33 23.53
CA SER A 131 4.46 10.16 22.34
C SER A 131 4.67 9.29 21.10
N ASN A 132 4.31 9.85 19.94
CA ASN A 132 4.81 9.40 18.63
C ASN A 132 6.28 9.78 18.45
N GLU A 133 7.09 8.85 17.94
CA GLU A 133 8.46 9.07 17.47
C GLU A 133 9.27 10.10 18.30
N PRO A 134 9.40 9.91 19.62
CA PRO A 134 9.99 10.91 20.51
C PRO A 134 11.44 11.23 20.14
N SER A 135 11.86 12.47 20.36
CA SER A 135 13.23 12.93 20.09
C SER A 135 13.95 13.42 21.35
N GLY A 136 15.18 13.94 21.23
CA GLY A 136 15.98 14.35 22.38
C GLY A 136 16.58 13.16 23.15
N ARG A 137 16.65 13.27 24.48
CA ARG A 137 17.13 12.22 25.41
C ARG A 137 15.99 11.34 25.94
N TYR A 138 15.00 11.05 25.11
CA TYR A 138 13.78 10.33 25.50
C TYR A 138 14.02 8.95 26.12
N THR A 139 15.10 8.25 25.78
CA THR A 139 15.44 6.94 26.37
C THR A 139 15.76 7.02 27.86
N GLN A 140 16.07 8.21 28.39
CA GLN A 140 16.27 8.45 29.82
C GLN A 140 14.96 8.77 30.56
N VAL A 141 13.86 9.00 29.83
CA VAL A 141 12.59 9.51 30.39
C VAL A 141 11.45 8.51 30.17
N THR A 142 11.12 8.27 28.90
CA THR A 142 9.89 7.57 28.50
C THR A 142 9.81 6.10 28.93
N PRO A 143 10.91 5.31 29.03
CA PRO A 143 10.82 3.97 29.62
C PRO A 143 10.51 3.99 31.12
N GLN A 144 11.10 4.93 31.86
CA GLN A 144 10.84 5.08 33.31
C GLN A 144 9.42 5.58 33.57
N TRP A 145 8.91 6.46 32.71
CA TRP A 145 7.50 6.86 32.70
C TRP A 145 6.59 5.63 32.55
N ALA A 146 6.82 4.79 31.53
CA ALA A 146 5.99 3.62 31.26
C ALA A 146 5.97 2.66 32.45
N LYS A 147 7.16 2.35 32.99
CA LYS A 147 7.31 1.50 34.17
C LYS A 147 6.54 2.03 35.38
N ARG A 148 6.78 3.30 35.75
CA ARG A 148 6.18 3.91 36.95
C ARG A 148 4.66 4.01 36.85
N TRP A 149 4.13 4.38 35.69
CA TRP A 149 2.69 4.51 35.51
C TRP A 149 1.97 3.16 35.44
N HIS A 150 2.61 2.12 34.92
CA HIS A 150 2.09 0.76 35.03
C HIS A 150 2.07 0.25 36.48
N GLU A 151 3.13 0.50 37.27
CA GLU A 151 3.16 0.15 38.69
C GLU A 151 2.07 0.87 39.50
N LYS A 152 1.73 2.11 39.11
CA LYS A 152 0.67 2.92 39.75
C LYS A 152 -0.73 2.53 39.31
N ASP A 153 -0.92 2.18 38.04
CA ASP A 153 -2.21 1.76 37.48
C ASP A 153 -2.02 0.65 36.42
N PRO A 154 -2.03 -0.63 36.84
CA PRO A 154 -1.71 -1.76 35.97
C PRO A 154 -2.89 -2.19 35.07
N ARG A 155 -3.99 -1.43 35.02
CA ARG A 155 -5.21 -1.81 34.27
C ARG A 155 -5.02 -1.84 32.75
N ARG A 156 -3.88 -1.39 32.22
CA ARG A 156 -3.54 -1.31 30.79
C ARG A 156 -2.04 -1.49 30.55
N LEU A 157 -1.66 -1.75 29.30
CA LEU A 157 -0.26 -1.87 28.90
C LEU A 157 0.33 -0.49 28.58
N TYR A 158 1.55 -0.22 29.01
CA TYR A 158 2.25 1.02 28.73
C TYR A 158 3.40 0.78 27.76
N SER A 159 3.51 1.64 26.74
CA SER A 159 4.67 1.71 25.86
C SER A 159 5.65 2.78 26.32
N ALA A 160 6.94 2.62 26.01
CA ALA A 160 7.94 3.68 26.20
C ALA A 160 7.94 4.72 25.06
N GLY A 161 7.04 4.58 24.09
CA GLY A 161 6.98 5.40 22.87
C GLY A 161 6.54 4.56 21.68
N THR A 162 6.26 5.20 20.55
CA THR A 162 5.92 4.51 19.31
C THR A 162 6.89 4.92 18.20
N GLY A 163 7.35 3.93 17.42
CA GLY A 163 8.16 4.10 16.21
C GLY A 163 9.65 3.76 16.37
N TRP A 164 10.30 4.10 17.48
CA TRP A 164 11.76 3.96 17.60
C TRP A 164 12.24 2.65 18.22
N ASN A 165 13.40 2.18 17.74
CA ASN A 165 13.93 0.84 17.96
C ASN A 165 14.98 0.73 19.08
N ARG A 166 15.00 1.67 20.03
CA ARG A 166 16.03 1.69 21.08
C ARG A 166 15.82 0.52 22.06
N PRO A 167 16.87 -0.19 22.51
CA PRO A 167 16.73 -1.30 23.46
C PRO A 167 15.94 -0.94 24.71
N GLU A 168 16.09 0.29 25.21
CA GLU A 168 15.38 0.80 26.39
C GLU A 168 13.86 0.87 26.19
N GLN A 169 13.38 0.93 24.94
CA GLN A 169 11.95 0.89 24.63
C GLN A 169 11.32 -0.49 24.89
N VAL A 170 12.16 -1.53 24.94
CA VAL A 170 11.75 -2.92 25.16
C VAL A 170 12.16 -3.39 26.55
N PHE A 171 13.41 -3.12 26.94
CA PHE A 171 14.00 -3.62 28.18
C PHE A 171 13.92 -2.62 29.35
N GLY A 172 13.46 -1.39 29.10
CA GLY A 172 13.41 -0.33 30.12
C GLY A 172 12.18 -0.35 31.03
N GLY A 173 11.34 -1.39 30.95
CA GLY A 173 10.18 -1.57 31.82
C GLY A 173 8.82 -1.21 31.22
N ALA A 174 8.74 -1.03 29.89
CA ALA A 174 7.47 -0.99 29.18
C ALA A 174 6.85 -2.40 29.08
N GLN A 175 5.52 -2.46 28.96
CA GLN A 175 4.75 -3.72 28.84
C GLN A 175 4.37 -4.03 27.40
N VAL A 176 4.53 -3.08 26.48
CA VAL A 176 4.28 -3.24 25.04
C VAL A 176 5.20 -2.30 24.28
N ALA A 177 5.56 -2.62 23.04
CA ALA A 177 6.34 -1.74 22.18
C ALA A 177 5.70 -1.59 20.79
N GLY A 178 5.62 -0.36 20.29
CA GLY A 178 5.29 -0.07 18.89
C GLY A 178 6.55 0.28 18.13
N LEU A 179 7.02 -0.56 17.21
CA LEU A 179 8.34 -0.45 16.60
C LEU A 179 8.29 -0.55 15.06
N VAL A 180 9.11 0.23 14.36
CA VAL A 180 9.31 0.04 12.89
C VAL A 180 10.36 -1.03 12.57
N ARG A 181 11.27 -1.29 13.52
CA ARG A 181 12.35 -2.27 13.44
C ARG A 181 12.88 -2.57 14.83
N PHE A 182 13.63 -3.65 15.00
CA PHE A 182 14.40 -3.92 16.22
C PHE A 182 15.56 -4.87 15.93
N GLY A 183 16.69 -4.67 16.61
CA GLY A 183 17.92 -5.40 16.28
C GLY A 183 18.30 -5.24 14.81
N LYS A 184 18.35 -6.37 14.09
CA LYS A 184 18.66 -6.43 12.65
C LYS A 184 17.43 -6.57 11.75
N GLY A 185 16.24 -6.74 12.33
CA GLY A 185 15.00 -6.97 11.58
C GLY A 185 14.15 -5.72 11.43
N GLU A 186 13.52 -5.55 10.27
CA GLU A 186 12.40 -4.62 10.08
C GLU A 186 11.09 -5.27 10.51
N LEU A 187 10.08 -4.45 10.82
CA LEU A 187 8.72 -4.90 11.15
C LEU A 187 7.68 -4.44 10.11
N ARG A 188 8.14 -3.83 9.01
CA ARG A 188 7.30 -3.28 7.94
C ARG A 188 8.05 -3.26 6.61
N ASN A 189 7.33 -3.02 5.53
CA ASN A 189 7.80 -2.99 4.14
C ASN A 189 8.21 -4.36 3.58
N VAL A 190 8.81 -4.30 2.39
CA VAL A 190 9.09 -5.42 1.47
C VAL A 190 9.95 -6.56 2.02
N THR A 191 10.61 -6.39 3.17
CA THR A 191 11.47 -7.42 3.77
C THR A 191 10.70 -8.63 4.27
N GLY A 192 9.40 -8.47 4.58
CA GLY A 192 8.52 -9.56 5.02
C GLY A 192 7.58 -10.09 3.93
N TRP A 193 7.64 -9.58 2.72
CA TRP A 193 6.69 -9.94 1.65
C TRP A 193 6.97 -11.33 1.06
N PHE A 194 6.04 -11.84 0.25
CA PHE A 194 6.14 -13.12 -0.45
C PHE A 194 6.19 -14.35 0.49
N GLU A 195 7.35 -14.98 0.66
CA GLU A 195 7.50 -16.14 1.57
C GLU A 195 7.99 -15.75 2.98
N SER A 196 8.51 -14.53 3.12
CA SER A 196 9.22 -14.06 4.31
C SER A 196 8.27 -13.61 5.43
N ASP A 197 8.84 -13.18 6.55
CA ASP A 197 8.14 -12.61 7.71
C ASP A 197 9.07 -11.69 8.52
N TYR A 198 8.62 -11.21 9.69
CA TYR A 198 9.37 -10.25 10.51
C TYR A 198 9.96 -10.85 11.81
N ARG A 199 10.14 -12.18 11.90
CA ARG A 199 10.58 -12.85 13.15
C ARG A 199 11.93 -12.35 13.67
N THR A 200 12.84 -11.99 12.76
CA THR A 200 14.19 -11.48 13.11
C THR A 200 14.14 -10.26 14.01
N ALA A 201 13.13 -9.40 13.87
CA ALA A 201 12.97 -8.22 14.73
C ALA A 201 12.52 -8.58 16.16
N LEU A 202 12.06 -9.81 16.39
CA LEU A 202 11.49 -10.25 17.67
C LEU A 202 12.46 -11.12 18.48
N GLU A 203 13.69 -11.31 18.01
CA GLU A 203 14.71 -12.08 18.72
C GLU A 203 15.09 -11.38 20.04
N GLY A 204 15.02 -12.13 21.14
CA GLY A 204 15.34 -11.63 22.49
C GLY A 204 14.32 -10.65 23.09
N VAL A 205 13.19 -10.39 22.42
CA VAL A 205 12.11 -9.54 22.94
C VAL A 205 11.11 -10.38 23.73
N GLU A 206 10.78 -9.98 24.96
CA GLU A 206 9.90 -10.72 25.87
C GLU A 206 8.64 -9.93 26.28
N ILE A 207 8.27 -8.93 25.48
CA ILE A 207 7.01 -8.17 25.60
C ILE A 207 6.28 -8.17 24.25
N PRO A 208 4.97 -7.93 24.21
CA PRO A 208 4.22 -7.70 22.98
C PRO A 208 4.82 -6.58 22.12
N VAL A 209 4.96 -6.85 20.82
CA VAL A 209 5.42 -5.86 19.82
C VAL A 209 4.34 -5.65 18.76
N LEU A 210 3.97 -4.40 18.51
CA LEU A 210 3.15 -4.01 17.37
C LEU A 210 4.05 -3.39 16.30
N ALA A 211 3.87 -3.81 15.06
CA ALA A 211 4.51 -3.16 13.93
C ALA A 211 3.93 -1.75 13.75
N HIS A 212 4.78 -0.73 13.82
CA HIS A 212 4.36 0.66 13.83
C HIS A 212 4.27 1.26 12.42
N GLU A 213 3.14 1.91 12.13
CA GLU A 213 2.86 2.63 10.88
C GLU A 213 3.20 1.78 9.65
N ILE A 214 2.59 0.59 9.60
CA ILE A 214 2.74 -0.33 8.47
C ILE A 214 1.85 0.10 7.31
N GLY A 215 2.29 -0.20 6.09
CA GLY A 215 1.57 0.09 4.86
C GLY A 215 1.30 1.59 4.70
N GLN A 216 2.07 2.25 3.85
CA GLN A 216 1.92 3.68 3.55
C GLN A 216 2.00 3.88 2.04
N TRP A 217 1.37 2.99 1.31
CA TRP A 217 1.48 2.93 -0.14
C TRP A 217 0.46 3.90 -0.73
N CYS A 218 0.87 4.82 -1.58
CA CYS A 218 -0.05 5.82 -2.12
C CYS A 218 -0.82 5.31 -3.34
N ALA A 219 -2.05 5.77 -3.50
CA ALA A 219 -2.83 5.70 -4.73
C ALA A 219 -3.07 7.10 -5.32
N TYR A 220 -3.32 7.17 -6.63
CA TYR A 220 -3.63 8.42 -7.32
C TYR A 220 -4.99 8.97 -6.84
N PRO A 221 -5.14 10.29 -6.64
CA PRO A 221 -6.38 10.86 -6.09
C PRO A 221 -7.56 10.72 -7.06
N ASP A 222 -8.72 10.30 -6.57
CA ASP A 222 -10.01 10.52 -7.24
C ASP A 222 -10.47 11.96 -6.91
N PHE A 223 -10.55 12.83 -7.92
CA PHE A 223 -10.86 14.24 -7.69
C PHE A 223 -12.32 14.49 -7.28
N SER A 224 -13.22 13.49 -7.37
CA SER A 224 -14.58 13.62 -6.83
C SER A 224 -14.61 13.78 -5.31
N VAL A 225 -13.53 13.42 -4.60
CA VAL A 225 -13.42 13.66 -3.15
C VAL A 225 -13.49 15.14 -2.80
N ILE A 226 -13.12 16.04 -3.72
CA ILE A 226 -13.18 17.50 -3.54
C ILE A 226 -14.59 17.94 -3.13
N ASP A 227 -15.62 17.33 -3.72
CA ASP A 227 -17.03 17.71 -3.50
C ASP A 227 -17.50 17.40 -2.06
N LYS A 228 -16.78 16.53 -1.34
CA LYS A 228 -17.10 16.17 0.05
C LYS A 228 -16.60 17.20 1.06
N PHE A 229 -15.66 18.07 0.70
CA PHE A 229 -15.11 19.10 1.58
C PHE A 229 -16.03 20.34 1.64
N THR A 230 -17.23 20.18 2.19
CA THR A 230 -18.22 21.26 2.31
C THR A 230 -18.05 22.11 3.57
N GLY A 231 -17.20 21.68 4.51
CA GLY A 231 -17.01 22.31 5.81
C GLY A 231 -15.71 23.09 5.98
N TYR A 232 -15.08 22.91 7.14
CA TYR A 232 -13.94 23.71 7.61
C TYR A 232 -12.67 23.55 6.77
N LEU A 233 -12.22 22.32 6.52
CA LEU A 233 -11.02 22.09 5.71
C LEU A 233 -11.31 22.35 4.23
N ARG A 234 -10.39 23.08 3.58
CA ARG A 234 -10.44 23.35 2.15
C ARG A 234 -9.44 22.45 1.40
N PRO A 235 -9.86 21.73 0.34
CA PRO A 235 -9.01 20.75 -0.36
C PRO A 235 -8.14 21.43 -1.43
N SER A 236 -7.43 22.52 -1.08
CA SER A 236 -6.68 23.34 -2.04
C SER A 236 -5.59 22.55 -2.77
N ASN A 237 -4.95 21.61 -2.08
CA ASN A 237 -4.02 20.65 -2.66
C ASN A 237 -4.66 19.81 -3.79
N TYR A 238 -5.84 19.22 -3.57
CA TYR A 238 -6.55 18.44 -4.59
C TYR A 238 -6.95 19.30 -5.79
N ARG A 239 -7.34 20.56 -5.57
CA ARG A 239 -7.62 21.51 -6.66
C ARG A 239 -6.37 21.79 -7.51
N ILE A 240 -5.21 21.97 -6.87
CA ILE A 240 -3.91 22.10 -7.56
C ILE A 240 -3.60 20.84 -8.37
N PHE A 241 -3.73 19.65 -7.77
CA PHE A 241 -3.48 18.38 -8.46
C PHE A 241 -4.40 18.21 -9.67
N ARG A 242 -5.69 18.53 -9.52
CA ARG A 242 -6.68 18.51 -10.61
C ARG A 242 -6.29 19.45 -11.75
N HIS A 243 -5.90 20.68 -11.43
CA HIS A 243 -5.46 21.66 -12.42
C HIS A 243 -4.21 21.20 -13.18
N ILE A 244 -3.20 20.64 -12.49
CA ILE A 244 -2.00 20.10 -13.14
C ILE A 244 -2.36 18.91 -14.04
N ALA A 245 -3.24 18.01 -13.59
CA ALA A 245 -3.72 16.89 -14.39
C ALA A 245 -4.45 17.36 -15.65
N GLU A 246 -5.28 18.38 -15.58
CA GLU A 246 -5.96 18.99 -16.72
C GLU A 246 -4.97 19.58 -17.73
N LYS A 247 -4.00 20.36 -17.24
CA LYS A 247 -2.96 20.97 -18.08
C LYS A 247 -2.17 19.91 -18.85
N ASN A 248 -1.83 18.81 -18.18
CA ASN A 248 -1.08 17.71 -18.79
C ASN A 248 -1.97 16.72 -19.55
N GLY A 249 -3.30 16.92 -19.63
CA GLY A 249 -4.21 16.10 -20.40
C GLY A 249 -4.59 14.75 -19.76
N LEU A 250 -4.49 14.63 -18.44
CA LEU A 250 -4.83 13.43 -17.66
C LEU A 250 -6.19 13.50 -16.97
N LEU A 251 -6.86 14.66 -16.94
CA LEU A 251 -8.10 14.83 -16.18
C LEU A 251 -9.20 13.84 -16.60
N GLU A 252 -9.36 13.58 -17.90
CA GLU A 252 -10.33 12.60 -18.41
C GLU A 252 -10.07 11.17 -17.91
N GLN A 253 -8.81 10.84 -17.63
CA GLN A 253 -8.39 9.52 -17.13
C GLN A 253 -8.37 9.46 -15.59
N ASN A 254 -8.82 10.50 -14.87
CA ASN A 254 -8.64 10.58 -13.43
C ASN A 254 -9.16 9.35 -12.67
N ARG A 255 -10.41 8.95 -12.92
CA ARG A 255 -11.01 7.78 -12.28
C ARG A 255 -10.25 6.49 -12.62
N ASP A 256 -9.71 6.43 -13.82
CA ASP A 256 -8.98 5.26 -14.29
C ASP A 256 -7.60 5.13 -13.65
N LEU A 257 -6.90 6.26 -13.49
CA LEU A 257 -5.63 6.35 -12.79
C LEU A 257 -5.81 6.03 -11.29
N ALA A 258 -6.84 6.61 -10.66
CA ALA A 258 -7.17 6.35 -9.27
C ALA A 258 -7.49 4.87 -9.02
N TRP A 259 -8.31 4.27 -9.88
CA TRP A 259 -8.67 2.86 -9.75
C TRP A 259 -7.47 1.93 -9.99
N ALA A 260 -6.69 2.13 -11.05
CA ALA A 260 -5.56 1.26 -11.37
C ALA A 260 -4.42 1.35 -10.34
N SER A 261 -4.05 2.56 -9.91
CA SER A 261 -3.08 2.73 -8.82
C SER A 261 -3.60 2.18 -7.49
N GLY A 262 -4.90 2.32 -7.21
CA GLY A 262 -5.55 1.74 -6.05
C GLY A 262 -5.51 0.21 -5.99
N LYS A 263 -5.66 -0.49 -7.13
CA LYS A 263 -5.49 -1.96 -7.17
C LYS A 263 -4.05 -2.37 -6.89
N PHE A 264 -3.06 -1.62 -7.37
CA PHE A 264 -1.65 -1.88 -7.06
C PHE A 264 -1.33 -1.60 -5.58
N GLN A 265 -1.86 -0.50 -5.03
CA GLN A 265 -1.81 -0.18 -3.61
C GLN A 265 -2.37 -1.34 -2.76
N LEU A 266 -3.53 -1.90 -3.15
CA LEU A 266 -4.15 -3.03 -2.46
C LEU A 266 -3.27 -4.29 -2.48
N ALA A 267 -2.59 -4.57 -3.61
CA ALA A 267 -1.63 -5.67 -3.69
C ALA A 267 -0.47 -5.49 -2.71
N CYS A 268 0.07 -4.27 -2.58
CA CYS A 268 1.11 -3.97 -1.58
C CYS A 268 0.60 -4.07 -0.13
N TYR A 269 -0.61 -3.58 0.16
CA TYR A 269 -1.21 -3.75 1.50
C TYR A 269 -1.45 -5.21 1.85
N LYS A 270 -1.85 -6.03 0.88
CA LYS A 270 -2.02 -7.46 1.08
C LYS A 270 -0.71 -8.13 1.52
N GLU A 271 0.39 -7.88 0.83
CA GLU A 271 1.70 -8.42 1.22
C GLU A 271 2.13 -7.92 2.61
N GLU A 272 1.97 -6.62 2.88
CA GLU A 272 2.31 -6.00 4.16
C GLU A 272 1.54 -6.61 5.34
N LEU A 273 0.22 -6.74 5.20
CA LEU A 273 -0.66 -7.22 6.27
C LEU A 273 -0.50 -8.73 6.44
N GLU A 274 -0.42 -9.50 5.37
CA GLU A 274 -0.20 -10.95 5.50
C GLU A 274 1.16 -11.28 6.13
N ALA A 275 2.21 -10.50 5.84
CA ALA A 275 3.50 -10.62 6.51
C ALA A 275 3.38 -10.40 8.02
N ASN A 276 2.60 -9.40 8.45
CA ASN A 276 2.32 -9.18 9.86
C ASN A 276 1.51 -10.33 10.51
N LEU A 277 0.44 -10.78 9.84
CA LEU A 277 -0.45 -11.81 10.36
C LEU A 277 0.26 -13.17 10.47
N ARG A 278 1.16 -13.50 9.54
CA ARG A 278 1.93 -14.75 9.56
C ARG A 278 3.10 -14.72 10.54
N THR A 279 3.64 -13.57 10.93
CA THR A 279 4.83 -13.48 11.80
C THR A 279 4.54 -14.01 13.22
N PRO A 280 5.13 -15.14 13.64
CA PRO A 280 5.01 -15.66 14.99
C PRO A 280 5.57 -14.69 16.04
N GLY A 281 4.84 -14.53 17.15
CA GLY A 281 5.23 -13.65 18.25
C GLY A 281 4.99 -12.15 18.00
N LEU A 282 4.52 -11.75 16.82
CA LEU A 282 4.17 -10.36 16.56
C LEU A 282 2.76 -10.08 17.08
N ALA A 283 2.62 -9.15 18.03
CA ALA A 283 1.37 -8.88 18.74
C ALA A 283 0.35 -8.09 17.91
N GLY A 284 0.73 -7.57 16.74
CA GLY A 284 -0.18 -6.87 15.86
C GLY A 284 0.48 -5.80 15.00
N HIS A 285 -0.32 -4.85 14.56
CA HIS A 285 0.10 -3.70 13.77
C HIS A 285 -0.72 -2.45 14.07
N GLN A 286 -0.13 -1.31 13.69
CA GLN A 286 -0.74 0.01 13.60
C GLN A 286 -0.59 0.49 12.15
N MET A 287 -1.66 0.53 11.37
CA MET A 287 -1.61 1.06 9.99
C MET A 287 -1.51 2.59 10.00
N LEU A 288 -0.69 3.19 9.11
CA LEU A 288 -0.76 4.62 8.80
C LEU A 288 -1.20 4.77 7.36
N ASP A 289 -2.46 5.01 7.07
CA ASP A 289 -3.67 4.93 7.89
C ASP A 289 -4.65 4.10 7.03
N ILE A 290 -5.71 3.52 7.60
CA ILE A 290 -6.76 2.90 6.78
C ILE A 290 -7.43 3.94 5.88
N ARG A 291 -7.38 5.23 6.28
CA ARG A 291 -7.88 6.39 5.53
C ARG A 291 -6.77 7.20 4.88
N ASP A 292 -7.15 8.06 3.94
CA ASP A 292 -6.23 9.08 3.44
C ASP A 292 -5.89 10.08 4.53
N TYR A 293 -4.60 10.20 4.82
CA TYR A 293 -4.10 11.06 5.86
C TYR A 293 -3.88 12.47 5.31
N LEU A 294 -4.64 13.44 5.83
CA LEU A 294 -4.62 14.82 5.32
C LEU A 294 -3.44 15.65 5.85
N GLY A 295 -2.82 15.23 6.96
CA GLY A 295 -1.67 15.92 7.54
C GLY A 295 -0.41 15.85 6.68
N GLN A 296 0.60 16.66 7.03
CA GLN A 296 1.97 16.57 6.52
C GLN A 296 2.07 16.52 4.98
N GLY A 297 1.38 17.43 4.30
CA GLY A 297 1.41 17.57 2.84
C GLY A 297 0.54 16.56 2.07
N THR A 298 -0.39 15.89 2.76
CA THR A 298 -1.35 14.90 2.24
C THR A 298 -0.71 13.61 1.73
N ALA A 299 -1.01 12.52 2.42
CA ALA A 299 -0.58 11.18 2.09
C ALA A 299 -1.82 10.35 1.69
N LEU A 300 -1.92 10.03 0.40
CA LEU A 300 -3.05 9.28 -0.19
C LEU A 300 -2.91 7.77 0.00
N ILE A 301 -2.65 7.39 1.24
CA ILE A 301 -2.27 6.03 1.65
C ILE A 301 -3.47 5.16 2.00
N GLY A 302 -4.64 5.75 2.24
CA GLY A 302 -5.82 5.00 2.67
C GLY A 302 -6.43 4.16 1.57
N VAL A 303 -7.08 3.07 1.99
CA VAL A 303 -8.09 2.36 1.19
C VAL A 303 -9.49 2.97 1.40
N LEU A 304 -9.64 3.75 2.47
CA LEU A 304 -10.74 4.68 2.70
C LEU A 304 -10.28 6.10 2.35
N ASP A 305 -11.22 6.94 1.96
CA ASP A 305 -10.97 8.37 1.83
C ASP A 305 -10.96 9.08 3.20
N ALA A 306 -10.66 10.38 3.20
CA ALA A 306 -10.64 11.23 4.38
C ALA A 306 -12.02 11.45 5.05
N PHE A 307 -13.07 10.77 4.61
CA PHE A 307 -14.41 10.76 5.20
C PHE A 307 -14.83 9.36 5.68
N TRP A 308 -13.87 8.42 5.80
CA TRP A 308 -14.10 7.02 6.16
C TRP A 308 -14.84 6.22 5.08
N GLU A 309 -15.03 6.72 3.86
CA GLU A 309 -15.74 6.00 2.81
C GLU A 309 -14.79 5.13 1.97
N PRO A 310 -15.19 3.93 1.53
CA PRO A 310 -14.31 3.06 0.75
C PRO A 310 -14.03 3.70 -0.59
N LYS A 311 -12.77 3.66 -1.01
CA LYS A 311 -12.41 4.08 -2.36
C LYS A 311 -12.96 3.09 -3.40
N SER A 312 -13.16 3.57 -4.62
CA SER A 312 -13.90 2.86 -5.69
C SER A 312 -13.30 1.51 -6.13
N TYR A 313 -12.08 1.18 -5.71
CA TYR A 313 -11.35 -0.02 -6.11
C TYR A 313 -11.32 -1.14 -5.05
N VAL A 314 -11.95 -0.94 -3.88
CA VAL A 314 -11.90 -1.89 -2.78
C VAL A 314 -13.19 -1.89 -1.95
N LYS A 315 -13.71 -3.08 -1.67
CA LYS A 315 -14.78 -3.30 -0.71
C LYS A 315 -14.25 -3.92 0.58
N ALA A 316 -15.02 -3.79 1.67
CA ALA A 316 -14.68 -4.38 2.96
C ALA A 316 -14.53 -5.91 2.87
N GLU A 317 -15.43 -6.58 2.14
CA GLU A 317 -15.40 -8.04 1.98
C GLU A 317 -14.13 -8.51 1.26
N GLU A 318 -13.67 -7.75 0.26
CA GLU A 318 -12.43 -8.03 -0.47
C GLU A 318 -11.21 -7.85 0.44
N PHE A 319 -11.16 -6.75 1.20
CA PHE A 319 -10.08 -6.45 2.13
C PHE A 319 -9.97 -7.50 3.25
N ARG A 320 -11.12 -7.97 3.77
CA ARG A 320 -11.19 -8.98 4.83
C ARG A 320 -10.59 -10.33 4.44
N ARG A 321 -10.51 -10.65 3.15
CA ARG A 321 -9.91 -11.92 2.69
C ARG A 321 -8.45 -12.06 3.13
N PHE A 322 -7.72 -10.95 3.24
CA PHE A 322 -6.33 -10.93 3.69
C PHE A 322 -6.11 -10.17 5.01
N HIS A 323 -7.14 -9.50 5.54
CA HIS A 323 -7.08 -8.80 6.82
C HIS A 323 -8.37 -8.95 7.64
N SER A 324 -8.43 -9.97 8.48
CA SER A 324 -9.57 -10.23 9.36
C SER A 324 -9.15 -11.05 10.59
N GLU A 325 -10.11 -11.50 11.39
CA GLU A 325 -9.86 -12.38 12.53
C GLU A 325 -9.42 -13.80 12.13
N THR A 326 -9.77 -14.25 10.92
CA THR A 326 -9.31 -15.55 10.39
C THR A 326 -8.87 -15.39 8.94
N VAL A 327 -7.61 -15.71 8.63
CA VAL A 327 -7.01 -15.48 7.31
C VAL A 327 -6.12 -16.66 6.93
N PRO A 328 -6.42 -17.40 5.84
CA PRO A 328 -5.47 -18.32 5.23
C PRO A 328 -4.28 -17.58 4.63
N LEU A 329 -3.06 -18.11 4.80
CA LEU A 329 -1.81 -17.46 4.47
C LEU A 329 -0.90 -18.43 3.69
N ALA A 330 -0.72 -18.17 2.39
CA ALA A 330 0.19 -18.93 1.54
C ALA A 330 1.52 -18.19 1.37
N ARG A 331 2.64 -18.91 1.53
CA ARG A 331 4.01 -18.40 1.41
C ARG A 331 4.54 -18.70 0.00
N LEU A 332 4.17 -17.86 -0.97
CA LEU A 332 4.66 -17.98 -2.35
C LEU A 332 5.97 -17.23 -2.50
N LYS A 333 7.04 -17.93 -2.92
CA LYS A 333 8.37 -17.33 -3.16
C LYS A 333 8.40 -16.43 -4.38
N GLN A 334 7.63 -16.81 -5.40
CA GLN A 334 7.53 -16.11 -6.67
C GLN A 334 6.08 -16.12 -7.15
N ARG A 335 5.78 -15.17 -8.04
CA ARG A 335 4.45 -15.00 -8.67
C ARG A 335 4.49 -15.35 -10.16
N VAL A 336 5.68 -15.55 -10.71
CA VAL A 336 5.89 -15.84 -12.13
C VAL A 336 6.52 -17.21 -12.23
N PHE A 337 5.97 -18.04 -13.09
CA PHE A 337 6.39 -19.40 -13.35
C PHE A 337 6.42 -19.65 -14.86
N THR A 338 7.11 -20.70 -15.25
CA THR A 338 6.99 -21.37 -16.53
C THR A 338 6.09 -22.59 -16.40
N ASN A 339 5.52 -23.07 -17.51
CA ASN A 339 4.71 -24.28 -17.52
C ASN A 339 5.50 -25.57 -17.21
N SER A 340 6.85 -25.53 -17.21
CA SER A 340 7.68 -26.64 -16.73
C SER A 340 7.91 -26.64 -15.22
N GLU A 341 7.50 -25.59 -14.51
CA GLU A 341 7.69 -25.48 -13.06
C GLU A 341 6.52 -26.07 -12.26
N THR A 342 6.75 -26.21 -10.95
CA THR A 342 5.74 -26.62 -9.97
C THR A 342 5.47 -25.46 -9.04
N LEU A 343 4.19 -25.16 -8.80
CA LEU A 343 3.80 -24.30 -7.69
C LEU A 343 3.96 -25.11 -6.39
N ASP A 344 4.96 -24.74 -5.59
CA ASP A 344 5.24 -25.32 -4.27
C ASP A 344 5.24 -24.22 -3.21
N CYS A 345 4.25 -24.23 -2.31
CA CYS A 345 4.16 -23.27 -1.22
C CYS A 345 3.57 -23.89 0.05
N GLU A 346 4.07 -23.40 1.18
CA GLU A 346 3.49 -23.67 2.50
C GLU A 346 2.23 -22.83 2.69
N VAL A 347 1.23 -23.42 3.34
CA VAL A 347 -0.01 -22.76 3.72
C VAL A 347 -0.22 -22.91 5.22
N ALA A 348 -0.43 -21.77 5.88
CA ALA A 348 -0.81 -21.65 7.28
C ALA A 348 -2.12 -20.87 7.41
N ILE A 349 -2.65 -20.78 8.63
CA ILE A 349 -3.81 -19.95 8.94
C ILE A 349 -3.57 -19.11 10.20
N TYR A 350 -3.99 -17.86 10.12
CA TYR A 350 -4.12 -16.93 11.24
C TYR A 350 -5.54 -17.05 11.79
N HIS A 351 -5.71 -17.20 13.11
CA HIS A 351 -7.03 -17.24 13.74
C HIS A 351 -7.04 -16.58 15.12
N PHE A 352 -7.76 -15.48 15.26
CA PHE A 352 -8.02 -14.78 16.52
C PHE A 352 -9.53 -14.54 16.75
N GLY A 353 -10.38 -15.36 16.11
CA GLY A 353 -11.84 -15.32 16.30
C GLY A 353 -12.28 -15.90 17.64
N ALA A 354 -13.53 -15.65 18.04
CA ALA A 354 -14.03 -15.86 19.41
C ALA A 354 -13.84 -17.26 20.03
N LYS A 355 -13.65 -18.32 19.25
CA LYS A 355 -13.40 -19.68 19.74
C LYS A 355 -12.56 -20.45 18.70
N PRO A 356 -11.78 -21.47 19.11
CA PRO A 356 -11.19 -22.42 18.17
C PRO A 356 -12.22 -22.95 17.17
N ILE A 357 -11.81 -23.12 15.92
CA ILE A 357 -12.65 -23.73 14.87
C ILE A 357 -12.46 -25.24 14.95
N GLN A 358 -13.52 -25.96 15.32
CA GLN A 358 -13.48 -27.41 15.48
C GLN A 358 -13.68 -28.11 14.13
N SER A 359 -12.92 -29.18 13.87
CA SER A 359 -13.05 -30.04 12.68
C SER A 359 -13.08 -29.24 11.37
N ALA A 360 -12.23 -28.22 11.26
CA ALA A 360 -12.11 -27.42 10.06
C ALA A 360 -11.62 -28.28 8.89
N LYS A 361 -12.17 -28.03 7.69
CA LYS A 361 -11.83 -28.72 6.44
C LYS A 361 -11.22 -27.72 5.47
N PRO A 362 -9.89 -27.53 5.51
CA PRO A 362 -9.22 -26.58 4.62
C PRO A 362 -9.08 -27.17 3.21
N TYR A 363 -9.26 -26.33 2.20
CA TYR A 363 -9.09 -26.69 0.78
C TYR A 363 -8.20 -25.70 0.06
N TRP A 364 -7.70 -26.10 -1.11
CA TRP A 364 -7.09 -25.21 -2.07
C TRP A 364 -7.58 -25.52 -3.50
N LYS A 365 -7.59 -24.49 -4.35
CA LYS A 365 -7.87 -24.59 -5.79
C LYS A 365 -7.02 -23.59 -6.55
N ILE A 366 -6.59 -23.96 -7.75
CA ILE A 366 -6.01 -23.05 -8.73
C ILE A 366 -7.11 -22.73 -9.74
N VAL A 367 -7.37 -21.44 -9.92
CA VAL A 367 -8.41 -20.91 -10.80
C VAL A 367 -7.77 -20.12 -11.93
N SER A 368 -8.10 -20.42 -13.18
CA SER A 368 -7.68 -19.64 -14.35
C SER A 368 -8.44 -18.32 -14.45
N ALA A 369 -7.94 -17.38 -15.25
CA ALA A 369 -8.57 -16.07 -15.44
C ALA A 369 -10.06 -16.12 -15.86
N ASN A 370 -10.48 -17.17 -16.58
CA ASN A 370 -11.88 -17.39 -16.96
C ASN A 370 -12.77 -18.04 -15.87
N GLY A 371 -12.24 -18.26 -14.66
CA GLY A 371 -12.96 -18.87 -13.54
C GLY A 371 -12.93 -20.40 -13.50
N GLY A 372 -12.32 -21.06 -14.48
CA GLY A 372 -12.16 -22.52 -14.50
C GLY A 372 -11.20 -23.02 -13.40
N ILE A 373 -11.53 -24.13 -12.75
CA ILE A 373 -10.62 -24.80 -11.81
C ILE A 373 -9.68 -25.70 -12.59
N VAL A 374 -8.37 -25.41 -12.56
CA VAL A 374 -7.34 -26.19 -13.27
C VAL A 374 -6.67 -27.23 -12.36
N ALA A 375 -6.65 -27.00 -11.05
CA ALA A 375 -6.18 -27.95 -10.04
C ALA A 375 -6.88 -27.69 -8.71
N LYS A 376 -7.01 -28.71 -7.85
CA LYS A 376 -7.56 -28.57 -6.50
C LYS A 376 -7.09 -29.69 -5.58
N GLY A 377 -7.16 -29.46 -4.29
CA GLY A 377 -6.91 -30.47 -3.27
C GLY A 377 -7.50 -30.07 -1.92
N ASN A 378 -7.52 -31.02 -0.99
CA ASN A 378 -7.94 -30.81 0.38
C ASN A 378 -6.75 -31.03 1.32
N PHE A 379 -6.68 -30.23 2.36
CA PHE A 379 -5.79 -30.46 3.49
C PHE A 379 -6.47 -31.40 4.50
N GLU A 380 -5.71 -31.90 5.47
CA GLU A 380 -6.26 -32.74 6.53
C GLU A 380 -7.28 -31.96 7.37
N THR A 381 -8.36 -32.65 7.78
CA THR A 381 -9.32 -32.09 8.74
C THR A 381 -8.63 -31.90 10.09
N ARG A 382 -8.79 -30.72 10.71
CA ARG A 382 -8.15 -30.43 11.99
C ARG A 382 -8.85 -29.32 12.76
N ASP A 383 -8.60 -29.27 14.07
CA ASP A 383 -8.98 -28.12 14.87
C ASP A 383 -8.00 -26.96 14.63
N ILE A 384 -8.53 -25.75 14.50
CA ILE A 384 -7.75 -24.51 14.38
C ILE A 384 -7.90 -23.75 15.69
N LEU A 385 -6.84 -23.73 16.48
CA LEU A 385 -6.78 -23.00 17.74
C LEU A 385 -6.68 -21.48 17.52
N VAL A 386 -6.84 -20.70 18.58
CA VAL A 386 -6.53 -19.26 18.55
C VAL A 386 -5.00 -19.09 18.51
N GLY A 387 -4.49 -18.47 17.45
CA GLY A 387 -3.05 -18.28 17.25
C GLY A 387 -2.68 -17.80 15.84
N LYS A 388 -1.36 -17.70 15.61
CA LYS A 388 -0.72 -17.38 14.33
C LYS A 388 0.00 -18.58 13.75
N ASP A 389 0.24 -18.54 12.45
CA ASP A 389 1.14 -19.49 11.74
C ASP A 389 0.75 -20.96 12.00
N ILE A 390 -0.56 -21.23 12.11
CA ILE A 390 -1.08 -22.58 12.34
C ILE A 390 -0.98 -23.34 11.02
N PRO A 391 -0.17 -24.40 10.91
CA PRO A 391 0.07 -25.05 9.62
C PRO A 391 -1.20 -25.72 9.09
N LEU A 392 -1.47 -25.59 7.79
CA LEU A 392 -2.50 -26.36 7.07
C LEU A 392 -1.86 -27.44 6.19
N GLY A 393 -0.70 -27.15 5.58
CA GLY A 393 0.07 -28.11 4.77
C GLY A 393 0.80 -27.42 3.63
N PHE A 394 1.05 -28.18 2.56
CA PHE A 394 1.72 -27.70 1.34
C PHE A 394 0.81 -27.83 0.13
N VAL A 395 0.82 -26.83 -0.74
CA VAL A 395 0.29 -26.96 -2.10
C VAL A 395 1.45 -27.30 -3.02
N LYS A 396 1.34 -28.45 -3.71
CA LYS A 396 2.28 -28.88 -4.74
C LYS A 396 1.50 -29.23 -6.00
N SER A 397 1.63 -28.41 -7.03
CA SER A 397 0.93 -28.60 -8.30
C SER A 397 1.87 -28.36 -9.48
N ALA A 398 2.06 -29.37 -10.32
CA ALA A 398 2.69 -29.19 -11.63
C ALA A 398 1.84 -28.20 -12.46
N LEU A 399 2.51 -27.39 -13.29
CA LEU A 399 1.88 -26.34 -14.10
C LEU A 399 1.85 -26.67 -15.59
N ASP A 400 2.26 -27.88 -15.98
CA ASP A 400 2.33 -28.37 -17.36
C ASP A 400 0.94 -28.51 -18.01
N GLY A 401 -0.09 -28.80 -17.23
CA GLY A 401 -1.49 -28.84 -17.66
C GLY A 401 -2.16 -27.48 -17.85
N ILE A 402 -1.49 -26.36 -17.53
CA ILE A 402 -2.05 -25.01 -17.69
C ILE A 402 -1.70 -24.48 -19.10
N PRO A 403 -2.69 -24.11 -19.93
CA PRO A 403 -2.43 -23.53 -21.25
C PRO A 403 -1.73 -22.17 -21.15
N ALA A 404 -0.39 -22.16 -21.21
CA ALA A 404 0.41 -20.95 -21.12
C ALA A 404 0.41 -20.17 -22.46
N PRO A 405 0.48 -18.82 -22.43
CA PRO A 405 0.56 -17.98 -21.23
C PRO A 405 -0.80 -17.83 -20.52
N ALA A 406 -0.80 -17.88 -19.19
CA ALA A 406 -2.01 -17.77 -18.38
C ALA A 406 -1.79 -16.94 -17.10
N ALA A 407 -2.82 -16.20 -16.70
CA ALA A 407 -2.97 -15.68 -15.34
C ALA A 407 -3.87 -16.62 -14.53
N CYS A 408 -3.43 -16.94 -13.32
CA CYS A 408 -4.10 -17.87 -12.41
C CYS A 408 -4.18 -17.28 -11.00
N LYS A 409 -5.06 -17.86 -10.18
CA LYS A 409 -5.17 -17.57 -8.75
C LYS A 409 -5.03 -18.85 -7.95
N LEU A 410 -4.13 -18.87 -6.98
CA LEU A 410 -4.21 -19.85 -5.89
C LEU A 410 -5.26 -19.34 -4.91
N VAL A 411 -6.23 -20.18 -4.57
CA VAL A 411 -7.29 -19.86 -3.61
C VAL A 411 -7.28 -20.90 -2.50
N VAL A 412 -7.27 -20.45 -1.25
CA VAL A 412 -7.27 -21.30 -0.05
C VAL A 412 -8.44 -20.88 0.84
N GLY A 413 -9.22 -21.84 1.35
CA GLY A 413 -10.36 -21.55 2.21
C GLY A 413 -10.72 -22.70 3.15
N LEU A 414 -11.77 -22.48 3.95
CA LEU A 414 -12.37 -23.50 4.83
C LEU A 414 -13.78 -23.85 4.33
N GLU A 415 -14.05 -25.13 4.07
CA GLU A 415 -15.37 -25.59 3.59
C GLU A 415 -16.49 -25.19 4.55
N GLY A 416 -17.66 -24.80 4.00
CA GLY A 416 -18.82 -24.42 4.78
C GLY A 416 -18.73 -23.04 5.45
N THR A 417 -17.71 -22.24 5.11
CA THR A 417 -17.53 -20.87 5.62
C THR A 417 -17.29 -19.88 4.49
N ALA A 418 -17.31 -18.58 4.82
CA ALA A 418 -16.88 -17.51 3.91
C ALA A 418 -15.37 -17.22 3.99
N ILE A 419 -14.60 -18.00 4.77
CA ILE A 419 -13.17 -17.76 5.00
C ILE A 419 -12.40 -18.28 3.79
N GLU A 420 -11.87 -17.35 3.01
CA GLU A 420 -11.07 -17.63 1.82
C GLU A 420 -10.08 -16.49 1.55
N ASN A 421 -8.89 -16.82 1.08
CA ASN A 421 -7.89 -15.87 0.59
C ASN A 421 -7.32 -16.36 -0.75
N ASP A 422 -6.75 -15.46 -1.54
CA ASP A 422 -6.24 -15.76 -2.88
C ASP A 422 -4.98 -15.00 -3.26
N TRP A 423 -4.20 -15.56 -4.19
CA TRP A 423 -2.96 -14.98 -4.69
C TRP A 423 -2.84 -15.17 -6.21
N ASN A 424 -2.68 -14.06 -6.94
CA ASN A 424 -2.42 -14.09 -8.37
C ASN A 424 -1.03 -14.65 -8.66
N PHE A 425 -0.91 -15.44 -9.73
CA PHE A 425 0.36 -15.84 -10.32
C PHE A 425 0.21 -16.06 -11.83
N TRP A 426 1.34 -16.04 -12.55
CA TRP A 426 1.38 -16.14 -14.00
C TRP A 426 2.23 -17.33 -14.42
N VAL A 427 1.76 -18.03 -15.45
CA VAL A 427 2.44 -19.17 -16.06
C VAL A 427 2.74 -18.81 -17.51
N TYR A 428 4.01 -18.80 -17.87
CA TYR A 428 4.48 -18.52 -19.23
C TYR A 428 5.06 -19.79 -19.89
N PRO A 429 5.12 -19.87 -21.22
CA PRO A 429 5.81 -20.96 -21.89
C PRO A 429 7.31 -21.02 -21.53
N GLN A 430 7.83 -22.22 -21.23
CA GLN A 430 9.27 -22.43 -21.02
C GLN A 430 10.07 -22.03 -22.27
N GLU A 431 9.57 -22.43 -23.44
CA GLU A 431 10.07 -22.06 -24.76
C GLU A 431 9.05 -21.17 -25.46
N SER A 432 9.51 -20.08 -26.06
CA SER A 432 8.66 -19.16 -26.81
C SER A 432 8.69 -19.55 -28.29
N GLU A 433 7.52 -19.60 -28.93
CA GLU A 433 7.45 -19.57 -30.39
C GLU A 433 8.11 -18.27 -30.85
N GLN A 434 9.25 -18.37 -31.53
CA GLN A 434 9.88 -17.20 -32.12
C GLN A 434 8.92 -16.65 -33.17
N ALA A 435 8.28 -15.51 -32.87
CA ALA A 435 7.64 -14.67 -33.87
C ALA A 435 8.73 -13.98 -34.70
N ALA A 436 9.55 -14.74 -35.42
CA ALA A 436 10.52 -14.19 -36.36
C ALA A 436 9.75 -13.75 -37.61
N THR A 437 9.72 -12.45 -37.88
CA THR A 437 9.25 -11.92 -39.15
C THR A 437 10.29 -10.93 -39.65
N ASP A 438 10.67 -11.04 -40.93
CA ASP A 438 11.56 -10.06 -41.58
C ASP A 438 10.85 -8.71 -41.84
N GLU A 439 9.55 -8.64 -41.56
CA GLU A 439 8.69 -7.49 -41.85
C GLU A 439 8.80 -6.38 -40.79
N VAL A 440 9.04 -6.74 -39.52
CA VAL A 440 9.09 -5.79 -38.40
C VAL A 440 10.52 -5.63 -37.91
N LEU A 441 11.03 -4.41 -37.95
CA LEU A 441 12.33 -4.09 -37.36
C LEU A 441 12.20 -3.93 -35.84
N VAL A 442 12.88 -4.79 -35.06
CA VAL A 442 13.03 -4.61 -33.61
C VAL A 442 14.41 -4.04 -33.34
N CYS A 443 14.50 -2.80 -32.84
CA CYS A 443 15.78 -2.14 -32.63
C CYS A 443 15.79 -1.21 -31.41
N ASP A 444 17.00 -0.82 -30.99
CA ASP A 444 17.22 0.09 -29.87
C ASP A 444 18.00 1.35 -30.23
N GLN A 445 18.35 1.51 -31.52
CA GLN A 445 19.00 2.68 -32.07
C GLN A 445 17.99 3.52 -32.86
N TRP A 446 17.79 4.78 -32.45
CA TRP A 446 16.81 5.66 -33.10
C TRP A 446 17.14 5.94 -34.57
N SER A 447 18.43 5.94 -34.95
CA SER A 447 18.86 6.10 -36.34
C SER A 447 18.35 4.97 -37.24
N GLU A 448 18.36 3.73 -36.74
CA GLU A 448 17.87 2.56 -37.46
C GLU A 448 16.33 2.58 -37.56
N ALA A 449 15.66 2.89 -36.45
CA ALA A 449 14.21 3.07 -36.40
C ALA A 449 13.73 4.13 -37.40
N SER A 450 14.33 5.32 -37.36
CA SER A 450 13.94 6.45 -38.20
C SER A 450 14.17 6.20 -39.70
N ALA A 451 15.25 5.51 -40.07
CA ALA A 451 15.48 5.08 -41.45
C ALA A 451 14.37 4.14 -41.94
N LYS A 452 14.05 3.09 -41.18
CA LYS A 452 13.00 2.13 -41.56
C LYS A 452 11.60 2.78 -41.60
N LEU A 453 11.32 3.73 -40.72
CA LEU A 453 10.06 4.48 -40.71
C LEU A 453 9.93 5.39 -41.95
N ALA A 454 11.02 6.02 -42.39
CA ALA A 454 11.03 6.85 -43.61
C ALA A 454 10.68 6.04 -44.87
N ASP A 455 11.09 4.77 -44.90
CA ASP A 455 10.77 3.81 -45.97
C ASP A 455 9.35 3.22 -45.87
N GLY A 456 8.57 3.62 -44.87
CA GLY A 456 7.20 3.12 -44.65
C GLY A 456 7.12 1.80 -43.89
N GLY A 457 8.21 1.37 -43.26
CA GLY A 457 8.28 0.12 -42.52
C GLY A 457 7.56 0.13 -41.17
N LYS A 458 7.47 -1.06 -40.56
CA LYS A 458 6.98 -1.31 -39.20
C LYS A 458 8.18 -1.44 -38.26
N VAL A 459 8.16 -0.72 -37.13
CA VAL A 459 9.26 -0.70 -36.16
C VAL A 459 8.74 -0.94 -34.74
N ILE A 460 9.40 -1.84 -34.01
CA ILE A 460 9.34 -1.91 -32.55
C ILE A 460 10.63 -1.30 -32.00
N PHE A 461 10.52 -0.19 -31.29
CA PHE A 461 11.66 0.55 -30.76
C PHE A 461 11.73 0.44 -29.23
N THR A 462 12.91 0.05 -28.73
CA THR A 462 13.19 0.00 -27.29
C THR A 462 14.29 0.99 -26.92
N PRO A 463 13.99 2.19 -26.40
CA PRO A 463 15.00 3.19 -26.11
C PRO A 463 15.94 2.73 -24.98
N LYS A 464 17.25 2.65 -25.26
CA LYS A 464 18.29 2.31 -24.25
C LYS A 464 18.53 3.41 -23.23
N LYS A 465 18.35 4.67 -23.62
CA LYS A 465 18.61 5.85 -22.79
C LYS A 465 17.48 6.85 -22.96
N LEU A 466 17.00 7.35 -21.84
CA LEU A 466 16.03 8.44 -21.76
C LEU A 466 16.57 9.50 -20.80
N ASP A 467 16.16 10.75 -21.03
CA ASP A 467 16.57 11.87 -20.18
C ASP A 467 16.05 11.67 -18.74
N PRO A 468 16.94 11.54 -17.74
CA PRO A 468 16.53 11.28 -16.37
C PRO A 468 15.76 12.45 -15.72
N SER A 469 15.84 13.66 -16.29
CA SER A 469 15.13 14.84 -15.78
C SER A 469 13.65 14.87 -16.17
N THR A 470 13.28 14.17 -17.24
CA THR A 470 11.89 14.13 -17.76
C THR A 470 11.30 12.73 -17.76
N SER A 471 12.11 11.69 -17.67
CA SER A 471 11.71 10.28 -17.75
C SER A 471 12.00 9.55 -16.44
N PRO A 472 11.09 9.62 -15.44
CA PRO A 472 11.32 9.02 -14.13
C PRO A 472 11.42 7.48 -14.23
N PRO A 473 12.21 6.84 -13.34
CA PRO A 473 12.28 5.38 -13.28
C PRO A 473 11.03 4.80 -12.59
N MET A 474 10.53 3.69 -13.12
CA MET A 474 9.49 2.88 -12.48
C MET A 474 10.06 2.05 -11.33
N LYS A 475 9.20 1.66 -10.40
CA LYS A 475 9.53 0.94 -9.16
C LYS A 475 8.61 -0.27 -8.98
N THR A 476 8.99 -1.15 -8.05
CA THR A 476 8.20 -2.35 -7.68
C THR A 476 7.15 -2.09 -6.60
N THR A 477 7.09 -0.86 -6.08
CA THR A 477 6.11 -0.39 -5.10
C THR A 477 5.67 1.01 -5.48
N PRO A 478 4.44 1.44 -5.11
CA PRO A 478 4.04 2.81 -5.31
C PRO A 478 4.81 3.75 -4.38
N VAL A 479 4.59 5.06 -4.54
CA VAL A 479 5.12 6.09 -3.63
C VAL A 479 4.80 5.73 -2.18
N PHE A 480 5.80 5.82 -1.31
CA PHE A 480 5.64 5.63 0.13
C PHE A 480 5.34 6.98 0.80
N TRP A 481 4.18 7.06 1.43
CA TRP A 481 3.68 8.14 2.28
C TRP A 481 3.49 9.50 1.60
N ASN A 482 4.50 10.37 1.64
CA ASN A 482 4.47 11.65 0.95
C ASN A 482 5.87 12.11 0.55
N ILE A 483 6.04 12.30 -0.75
CA ILE A 483 7.29 12.75 -1.36
C ILE A 483 7.68 14.17 -0.95
N GLN A 484 6.72 15.05 -0.63
CA GLN A 484 7.00 16.42 -0.21
C GLN A 484 7.73 16.46 1.14
N MET A 485 7.46 15.51 2.03
CA MET A 485 8.12 15.40 3.33
C MET A 485 9.56 14.89 3.26
N THR A 486 10.03 14.49 2.07
CA THR A 486 11.43 14.11 1.84
C THR A 486 12.35 15.34 1.69
N VAL A 487 11.77 16.54 1.51
CA VAL A 487 12.48 17.82 1.44
C VAL A 487 12.94 18.22 2.83
N ARG A 488 14.25 18.20 3.06
CA ARG A 488 14.90 18.56 4.33
C ARG A 488 16.15 19.40 4.06
N PRO A 489 16.02 20.71 3.83
CA PRO A 489 17.16 21.59 3.62
C PRO A 489 18.09 21.60 4.86
N PRO A 490 19.43 21.64 4.69
CA PRO A 490 20.17 21.69 3.43
C PRO A 490 20.42 20.31 2.79
N LYS A 491 20.14 19.19 3.49
CA LYS A 491 20.49 17.83 3.06
C LYS A 491 19.71 17.35 1.82
N ASN A 492 18.43 17.72 1.72
CA ASN A 492 17.53 17.44 0.59
C ASN A 492 16.74 18.71 0.27
N PRO A 493 17.31 19.70 -0.45
CA PRO A 493 16.66 20.98 -0.68
C PRO A 493 15.52 20.92 -1.72
N VAL A 494 15.43 19.84 -2.50
CA VAL A 494 14.39 19.64 -3.52
C VAL A 494 13.74 18.26 -3.35
N PRO A 495 12.45 18.10 -3.70
CA PRO A 495 11.79 16.79 -3.63
C PRO A 495 12.45 15.82 -4.61
N ARG A 496 12.61 14.57 -4.19
CA ARG A 496 13.07 13.49 -5.08
C ARG A 496 11.87 12.95 -5.83
N PHE A 497 11.63 13.39 -7.05
CA PHE A 497 10.52 12.90 -7.86
C PHE A 497 10.91 11.66 -8.68
N ASP A 498 11.27 10.56 -8.02
CA ASP A 498 11.65 9.28 -8.65
C ASP A 498 10.57 8.19 -8.52
N ALA A 499 9.31 8.59 -8.38
CA ALA A 499 8.26 7.74 -7.84
C ALA A 499 7.06 7.60 -8.79
N MET A 500 6.57 6.36 -8.92
CA MET A 500 5.42 5.91 -9.71
C MET A 500 4.32 5.42 -8.75
N LEU A 501 3.06 5.43 -9.16
CA LEU A 501 1.91 4.94 -8.37
C LEU A 501 1.33 3.62 -8.90
N GLY A 502 1.84 3.11 -10.02
CA GLY A 502 1.28 1.93 -10.68
C GLY A 502 1.39 2.05 -12.21
N LEU A 503 0.73 1.13 -12.90
CA LEU A 503 0.54 1.15 -14.34
C LEU A 503 -0.97 1.21 -14.62
N LEU A 504 -1.34 1.94 -15.67
CA LEU A 504 -2.65 1.84 -16.31
C LEU A 504 -2.45 1.09 -17.63
N CYS A 505 -3.09 -0.07 -17.75
CA CYS A 505 -2.97 -0.94 -18.92
C CYS A 505 -4.30 -0.99 -19.68
N ASP A 506 -4.27 -0.77 -20.99
CA ASP A 506 -5.35 -1.16 -21.87
C ASP A 506 -5.23 -2.66 -22.17
N HIS A 507 -5.62 -3.49 -21.20
CA HIS A 507 -5.53 -4.95 -21.28
C HIS A 507 -6.29 -5.59 -22.46
N ASN A 508 -7.20 -4.86 -23.10
CA ASN A 508 -7.94 -5.32 -24.28
C ASN A 508 -7.24 -4.94 -25.59
N HIS A 509 -6.17 -4.14 -25.53
CA HIS A 509 -5.42 -3.75 -26.72
C HIS A 509 -4.78 -5.00 -27.37
N PRO A 510 -4.88 -5.18 -28.70
CA PRO A 510 -4.35 -6.36 -29.38
C PRO A 510 -2.85 -6.60 -29.14
N ALA A 511 -2.07 -5.54 -28.87
CA ALA A 511 -0.66 -5.63 -28.48
C ALA A 511 -0.40 -6.47 -27.21
N LEU A 512 -1.39 -6.57 -26.32
CA LEU A 512 -1.31 -7.33 -25.07
C LEU A 512 -2.12 -8.63 -25.10
N ALA A 513 -2.73 -8.99 -26.25
CA ALA A 513 -3.60 -10.15 -26.36
C ALA A 513 -2.91 -11.49 -26.05
N SER A 514 -1.58 -11.57 -26.26
CA SER A 514 -0.77 -12.74 -25.89
C SER A 514 0.04 -12.51 -24.61
N PHE A 515 -0.29 -11.51 -23.80
CA PHE A 515 0.36 -11.21 -22.52
C PHE A 515 -0.70 -11.08 -21.43
N PRO A 516 -0.96 -12.12 -20.62
CA PRO A 516 -2.01 -12.09 -19.61
C PRO A 516 -1.80 -10.95 -18.62
N THR A 517 -2.69 -9.96 -18.68
CA THR A 517 -2.64 -8.77 -17.86
C THR A 517 -4.04 -8.25 -17.60
N GLU A 518 -4.15 -7.51 -16.50
CA GLU A 518 -5.34 -6.73 -16.17
C GLU A 518 -5.08 -5.25 -16.43
N ARG A 519 -6.08 -4.42 -16.14
CA ARG A 519 -6.04 -2.96 -16.32
C ARG A 519 -5.04 -2.21 -15.41
N PHE A 520 -4.41 -2.90 -14.47
CA PHE A 520 -3.56 -2.33 -13.43
C PHE A 520 -2.21 -3.05 -13.30
N CYS A 521 -1.26 -2.43 -12.59
CA CYS A 521 0.03 -3.05 -12.26
C CYS A 521 -0.14 -4.15 -11.21
N ASP A 522 0.36 -5.34 -11.52
CA ASP A 522 0.43 -6.49 -10.61
C ASP A 522 1.83 -7.14 -10.72
N TRP A 523 2.08 -8.23 -10.00
CA TRP A 523 3.43 -8.73 -9.75
C TRP A 523 4.21 -9.13 -11.01
N GLN A 524 3.53 -9.60 -12.06
CA GLN A 524 4.18 -9.88 -13.36
C GLN A 524 4.81 -8.62 -13.95
N TRP A 525 4.15 -7.46 -13.87
CA TRP A 525 4.74 -6.20 -14.36
C TRP A 525 5.93 -5.79 -13.51
N THR A 526 5.81 -5.88 -12.18
CA THR A 526 6.89 -5.47 -11.26
C THR A 526 8.21 -6.20 -11.52
N SER A 527 8.14 -7.44 -12.04
CA SER A 527 9.32 -8.25 -12.38
C SER A 527 10.17 -7.68 -13.53
N ILE A 528 9.60 -6.87 -14.41
CA ILE A 528 10.27 -6.37 -15.63
C ILE A 528 10.41 -4.84 -15.71
N ILE A 529 9.74 -4.09 -14.84
CA ILE A 529 9.74 -2.61 -14.89
C ILE A 529 10.71 -1.92 -13.92
N ASN A 530 11.27 -2.63 -12.93
CA ASN A 530 12.10 -1.97 -11.91
C ASN A 530 13.31 -1.26 -12.51
N GLY A 531 13.42 0.05 -12.29
CA GLY A 531 14.48 0.89 -12.86
C GLY A 531 14.33 1.25 -14.34
N VAL A 532 13.31 0.72 -15.03
CA VAL A 532 12.97 1.11 -16.40
C VAL A 532 12.39 2.53 -16.40
N ARG A 533 12.86 3.40 -17.28
CA ARG A 533 12.37 4.78 -17.38
C ARG A 533 11.20 4.85 -18.36
N SER A 534 10.10 5.46 -17.95
CA SER A 534 8.96 5.73 -18.82
C SER A 534 9.24 6.91 -19.75
N VAL A 535 8.72 6.89 -20.97
CA VAL A 535 8.84 7.99 -21.94
C VAL A 535 7.88 9.12 -21.57
N ASN A 536 8.35 10.36 -21.49
CA ASN A 536 7.48 11.50 -21.22
C ASN A 536 6.75 11.96 -22.49
N LEU A 537 5.43 11.82 -22.49
CA LEU A 537 4.52 12.15 -23.58
C LEU A 537 3.74 13.45 -23.32
N THR A 538 4.10 14.23 -22.29
CA THR A 538 3.37 15.45 -21.91
C THR A 538 3.35 16.47 -23.05
N ASN A 539 4.42 16.54 -23.84
CA ASN A 539 4.52 17.41 -25.02
C ASN A 539 4.09 16.74 -26.33
N ALA A 540 3.67 15.47 -26.30
CA ALA A 540 3.15 14.75 -27.46
C ALA A 540 1.64 15.06 -27.64
N PRO A 541 1.09 14.90 -28.85
CA PRO A 541 -0.35 15.06 -29.12
C PRO A 541 -1.21 14.27 -28.10
N ARG A 542 -2.35 14.84 -27.70
CA ARG A 542 -3.21 14.26 -26.65
C ARG A 542 -3.88 12.95 -27.11
N GLU A 543 -4.01 12.78 -28.41
CA GLU A 543 -4.53 11.60 -29.09
C GLU A 543 -3.58 10.39 -28.95
N LEU A 544 -2.28 10.63 -28.71
CA LEU A 544 -1.32 9.57 -28.44
C LEU A 544 -1.54 9.05 -27.01
N ARG A 545 -2.40 8.03 -26.90
CA ARG A 545 -2.67 7.33 -25.64
C ARG A 545 -1.83 6.05 -25.57
N PRO A 546 -1.01 5.86 -24.53
CA PRO A 546 -0.27 4.61 -24.36
C PRO A 546 -1.22 3.46 -24.03
N MET A 547 -0.97 2.29 -24.61
CA MET A 547 -1.61 1.04 -24.19
C MET A 547 -1.09 0.57 -22.83
N VAL A 548 0.11 0.98 -22.43
CA VAL A 548 0.59 0.85 -21.04
C VAL A 548 1.19 2.19 -20.62
N SER A 549 0.62 2.81 -19.60
CA SER A 549 1.08 4.07 -19.01
C SER A 549 1.64 3.84 -17.60
N ALA A 550 2.75 4.47 -17.27
CA ALA A 550 3.16 4.62 -15.88
C ALA A 550 2.32 5.72 -15.23
N ILE A 551 1.80 5.48 -14.04
CA ILE A 551 1.03 6.47 -13.29
C ILE A 551 2.02 7.33 -12.51
N ASP A 552 2.14 8.60 -12.88
CA ASP A 552 3.04 9.55 -12.23
C ASP A 552 2.48 10.03 -10.89
N ASP A 553 3.37 10.55 -10.05
CA ASP A 553 3.01 11.25 -8.81
C ASP A 553 2.13 12.49 -9.10
N TRP A 554 1.10 12.70 -8.27
CA TRP A 554 0.08 13.73 -8.48
C TRP A 554 0.61 15.17 -8.38
N ASN A 555 1.80 15.39 -7.83
CA ASN A 555 2.43 16.70 -7.81
C ASN A 555 3.01 17.11 -9.19
N ARG A 556 3.23 16.13 -10.08
CA ARG A 556 3.74 16.33 -11.44
C ARG A 556 2.70 16.06 -12.52
N ASN A 557 1.95 14.96 -12.39
CA ASN A 557 0.96 14.49 -13.36
C ASN A 557 1.48 14.41 -14.80
N TRP A 558 2.71 13.93 -15.03
CA TRP A 558 3.18 13.74 -16.40
C TRP A 558 2.45 12.59 -17.10
N ARG A 559 2.23 12.74 -18.41
CA ARG A 559 1.80 11.62 -19.27
C ARG A 559 3.02 10.75 -19.54
N LEU A 560 3.08 9.58 -18.90
CA LEU A 560 4.24 8.69 -18.97
C LEU A 560 3.90 7.41 -19.73
N GLY A 561 4.43 7.26 -20.95
CA GLY A 561 4.25 6.08 -21.78
C GLY A 561 5.27 4.99 -21.47
N VAL A 562 4.77 3.75 -21.29
CA VAL A 562 5.60 2.54 -21.20
C VAL A 562 5.53 1.76 -22.50
N ILE A 563 4.32 1.54 -23.01
CA ILE A 563 4.09 0.96 -24.32
C ILE A 563 3.08 1.83 -25.05
N PHE A 564 3.41 2.29 -26.25
CA PHE A 564 2.55 3.15 -27.06
C PHE A 564 2.88 3.03 -28.54
N GLU A 565 1.96 3.46 -29.40
CA GLU A 565 2.14 3.43 -30.84
C GLU A 565 1.77 4.74 -31.51
N CYS A 566 2.38 4.99 -32.67
CA CYS A 566 2.05 6.11 -33.53
C CYS A 566 2.52 5.87 -34.97
N ARG A 567 1.99 6.67 -35.90
CA ARG A 567 2.56 6.84 -37.24
C ARG A 567 3.69 7.87 -37.18
N VAL A 568 4.75 7.62 -37.93
CA VAL A 568 5.86 8.57 -38.13
C VAL A 568 6.17 8.64 -39.61
N GLY A 569 5.76 9.73 -40.26
CA GLY A 569 5.79 9.82 -41.72
C GLY A 569 4.97 8.70 -42.36
N LYS A 570 5.60 7.89 -43.21
CA LYS A 570 4.95 6.75 -43.89
C LYS A 570 4.94 5.48 -43.04
N GLY A 571 5.75 5.43 -41.98
CA GLY A 571 5.97 4.24 -41.17
C GLY A 571 5.08 4.14 -39.94
N ARG A 572 5.10 2.96 -39.30
CA ARG A 572 4.39 2.66 -38.06
C ARG A 572 5.37 2.31 -36.96
N LEU A 573 5.28 2.99 -35.82
CA LEU A 573 6.17 2.85 -34.68
C LEU A 573 5.38 2.31 -33.48
N LEU A 574 5.86 1.21 -32.91
CA LEU A 574 5.50 0.70 -31.60
C LEU A 574 6.70 0.91 -30.68
N VAL A 575 6.51 1.57 -29.54
CA VAL A 575 7.57 1.84 -28.56
C VAL A 575 7.34 0.98 -27.33
N SER A 576 8.40 0.35 -26.84
CA SER A 576 8.42 -0.28 -25.51
C SER A 576 9.58 0.31 -24.71
N ALA A 577 9.27 1.04 -23.63
CA ALA A 577 10.27 1.49 -22.66
C ALA A 577 10.96 0.30 -21.96
N ILE A 578 10.26 -0.84 -21.86
CA ILE A 578 10.80 -2.08 -21.30
C ILE A 578 11.73 -2.72 -22.34
N PRO A 579 13.00 -3.00 -22.01
CA PRO A 579 13.89 -3.77 -22.87
C PRO A 579 13.33 -5.15 -23.15
N LEU A 580 13.29 -5.55 -24.42
CA LEU A 580 12.66 -6.81 -24.86
C LEU A 580 13.68 -7.94 -25.09
N ASP A 581 14.96 -7.71 -24.81
CA ASP A 581 16.08 -8.63 -25.06
C ASP A 581 16.39 -9.56 -23.87
N LYS A 582 15.73 -9.36 -22.72
CA LYS A 582 15.93 -10.21 -21.54
C LYS A 582 15.32 -11.60 -21.75
N ALA A 583 16.02 -12.61 -21.25
CA ALA A 583 15.63 -14.02 -21.38
C ALA A 583 14.58 -14.49 -20.35
N ASP A 584 14.16 -13.64 -19.41
CA ASP A 584 13.16 -14.01 -18.42
C ASP A 584 11.79 -14.31 -19.07
N PRO A 585 10.96 -15.18 -18.48
CA PRO A 585 9.70 -15.61 -19.12
C PRO A 585 8.73 -14.46 -19.41
N VAL A 586 8.68 -13.43 -18.56
CA VAL A 586 7.75 -12.31 -18.70
C VAL A 586 8.16 -11.44 -19.88
N THR A 587 9.43 -11.05 -19.95
CA THR A 587 9.97 -10.24 -21.05
C THR A 587 9.84 -10.99 -22.38
N ARG A 588 10.16 -12.29 -22.41
CA ARG A 588 9.99 -13.12 -23.62
C ARG A 588 8.55 -13.13 -24.10
N GLN A 589 7.57 -13.34 -23.20
CA GLN A 589 6.17 -13.33 -23.58
C GLN A 589 5.68 -11.96 -24.04
N LEU A 590 6.12 -10.88 -23.35
CA LEU A 590 5.80 -9.52 -23.76
C LEU A 590 6.33 -9.24 -25.18
N ARG A 591 7.59 -9.60 -25.45
CA ARG A 591 8.17 -9.50 -26.80
C ARG A 591 7.34 -10.25 -27.83
N THR A 592 6.97 -11.51 -27.56
CA THR A 592 6.14 -12.31 -28.47
C THR A 592 4.81 -11.62 -28.76
N SER A 593 4.13 -11.08 -27.74
CA SER A 593 2.86 -10.38 -27.90
C SER A 593 3.01 -9.13 -28.78
N LEU A 594 4.03 -8.30 -28.52
CA LEU A 594 4.27 -7.06 -29.28
C LEU A 594 4.69 -7.34 -30.72
N VAL A 595 5.54 -8.34 -30.97
CA VAL A 595 5.99 -8.70 -32.33
C VAL A 595 4.84 -9.30 -33.15
N ARG A 596 4.02 -10.17 -32.54
CA ARG A 596 2.82 -10.73 -33.19
C ARG A 596 1.85 -9.62 -33.58
N TYR A 597 1.62 -8.66 -32.69
CA TYR A 597 0.78 -7.51 -32.96
C TYR A 597 1.33 -6.64 -34.10
N ALA A 598 2.60 -6.22 -34.00
CA ALA A 598 3.23 -5.35 -35.00
C ALA A 598 3.30 -6.01 -36.38
N SER A 599 3.39 -7.35 -36.45
CA SER A 599 3.39 -8.10 -37.70
C SER A 599 1.99 -8.19 -38.31
N GLY A 600 0.92 -8.18 -37.49
CA GLY A 600 -0.45 -8.35 -37.94
C GLY A 600 -1.13 -7.10 -38.51
N ASP A 601 -2.32 -7.31 -39.09
CA ASP A 601 -3.15 -6.25 -39.69
C ASP A 601 -3.74 -5.29 -38.65
N ALA A 602 -3.82 -5.70 -37.39
CA ALA A 602 -4.32 -4.89 -36.28
C ALA A 602 -3.37 -3.74 -35.91
N PHE A 603 -2.12 -3.75 -36.39
CA PHE A 603 -1.17 -2.66 -36.14
C PHE A 603 -1.50 -1.44 -36.99
N GLN A 604 -2.47 -0.65 -36.56
CA GLN A 604 -2.96 0.55 -37.24
C GLN A 604 -2.99 1.74 -36.28
N PRO A 605 -1.82 2.31 -35.94
CA PRO A 605 -1.75 3.43 -35.01
C PRO A 605 -2.58 4.60 -35.51
N SER A 606 -3.44 5.15 -34.65
CA SER A 606 -4.30 6.29 -34.96
C SER A 606 -3.61 7.64 -34.76
N ALA A 607 -2.76 7.74 -33.74
CA ALA A 607 -1.95 8.92 -33.44
C ALA A 607 -0.78 9.06 -34.41
N GLU A 608 -0.35 10.30 -34.65
CA GLU A 608 0.72 10.62 -35.59
C GLU A 608 1.71 11.61 -34.98
N LEU A 609 3.00 11.39 -35.22
CA LEU A 609 4.08 12.27 -34.85
C LEU A 609 4.88 12.66 -36.10
N LEU A 610 5.26 13.94 -36.17
CA LEU A 610 6.31 14.35 -37.10
C LEU A 610 7.64 13.65 -36.72
N PRO A 611 8.52 13.33 -37.68
CA PRO A 611 9.81 12.71 -37.38
C PRO A 611 10.64 13.46 -36.33
N THR A 612 10.57 14.80 -36.33
CA THR A 612 11.23 15.65 -35.33
C THR A 612 10.61 15.53 -33.94
N GLN A 613 9.29 15.40 -33.84
CA GLN A 613 8.59 15.16 -32.58
C GLN A 613 8.93 13.79 -32.01
N ALA A 614 8.96 12.75 -32.86
CA ALA A 614 9.34 11.41 -32.45
C ALA A 614 10.80 11.36 -31.97
N ALA A 615 11.73 12.00 -32.68
CA ALA A 615 13.12 12.11 -32.25
C ALA A 615 13.29 12.83 -30.90
N ALA A 616 12.49 13.88 -30.66
CA ALA A 616 12.55 14.64 -29.42
C ALA A 616 12.15 13.82 -28.18
N LEU A 617 11.36 12.75 -28.32
CA LEU A 617 11.02 11.85 -27.21
C LEU A 617 12.22 11.06 -26.68
N PHE A 618 13.25 10.86 -27.50
CA PHE A 618 14.39 9.98 -27.21
C PHE A 618 15.72 10.72 -27.08
N ASN A 619 15.71 12.04 -27.31
CA ASN A 619 16.90 12.88 -27.14
C ASN A 619 17.14 13.16 -25.65
N VAL A 620 18.38 13.00 -25.21
CA VAL A 620 18.83 13.48 -23.90
C VAL A 620 19.10 14.97 -24.02
N ALA A 621 18.31 15.82 -23.37
CA ALA A 621 18.56 17.26 -23.41
C ALA A 621 19.88 17.59 -22.70
N ASN A 622 20.63 18.56 -23.24
CA ASN A 622 21.73 19.17 -22.49
C ASN A 622 21.11 19.96 -21.31
N PRO A 623 21.68 19.93 -20.08
CA PRO A 623 21.05 20.49 -18.87
C PRO A 623 20.81 22.01 -18.83
N ALA A 624 20.96 22.73 -19.95
CA ALA A 624 21.03 24.19 -19.99
C ALA A 624 19.67 24.91 -20.06
N GLN A 625 18.54 24.21 -20.14
CA GLN A 625 17.21 24.83 -20.10
C GLN A 625 16.50 24.50 -18.80
N SER A 626 16.82 25.26 -17.75
CA SER A 626 15.97 25.37 -16.58
C SER A 626 14.56 25.78 -17.02
N PRO A 627 13.49 25.11 -16.57
CA PRO A 627 12.14 25.57 -16.86
C PRO A 627 11.96 27.00 -16.34
N SER A 628 11.22 27.84 -17.08
CA SER A 628 10.84 29.16 -16.62
C SER A 628 10.22 29.05 -15.22
N LYS A 629 10.60 29.96 -14.32
CA LYS A 629 10.00 30.05 -12.99
C LYS A 629 8.48 30.07 -13.17
N ARG A 630 7.80 29.03 -12.68
CA ARG A 630 6.34 29.03 -12.58
C ARG A 630 5.98 30.17 -11.63
N GLN A 631 5.28 31.18 -12.13
CA GLN A 631 4.63 32.14 -11.25
C GLN A 631 3.40 31.44 -10.69
N PHE A 632 3.53 30.98 -9.45
CA PHE A 632 2.45 30.32 -8.71
C PHE A 632 1.53 31.39 -8.17
N ASP A 633 0.25 31.31 -8.53
CA ASP A 633 -0.82 32.03 -7.85
C ASP A 633 -1.38 31.09 -6.77
N PRO A 634 -1.08 31.33 -5.48
CA PRO A 634 -1.53 30.49 -4.38
C PRO A 634 -3.04 30.57 -4.16
N ASP A 635 -3.70 31.61 -4.67
CA ASP A 635 -5.08 31.90 -4.31
C ASP A 635 -6.09 31.20 -5.21
N LEU A 636 -5.69 30.77 -6.43
CA LEU A 636 -6.55 30.09 -7.43
C LEU A 636 -8.02 30.49 -7.24
N ASP A 637 -8.29 31.79 -7.32
CA ASP A 637 -9.57 32.42 -6.95
C ASP A 637 -10.69 31.63 -7.63
N ASP A 638 -11.42 30.84 -6.84
CA ASP A 638 -12.47 29.94 -7.36
C ASP A 638 -13.74 30.71 -7.72
N GLY A 639 -13.65 32.04 -7.81
CA GLY A 639 -14.74 32.93 -8.20
C GLY A 639 -15.88 32.94 -7.18
N SER A 640 -15.71 32.35 -6.00
CA SER A 640 -16.69 32.39 -4.92
C SER A 640 -16.54 33.67 -4.08
N GLY A 641 -16.54 34.82 -4.77
CA GLY A 641 -16.87 36.09 -4.15
C GLY A 641 -18.30 36.03 -3.60
N ARG A 642 -18.45 35.70 -2.32
CA ARG A 642 -19.65 36.02 -1.55
C ARG A 642 -19.28 37.01 -0.45
N LYS A 643 -19.81 38.22 -0.63
CA LYS A 643 -19.97 39.24 0.40
C LYS A 643 -20.71 38.70 1.61
#